data_AF-A0A7W5FJH9-F1
#
_entry.id   AF-A0A7W5FJH9-F1
#
_cell.length_a   1.000
_cell.length_b   1.000
_cell.length_c   1.000
_cell.angle_alpha   90.00
_cell.angle_beta   90.00
_cell.angle_gamma   90.00
#
_symmetry.space_group_name_H-M   'P 1'
#
loop_
_entity.id
_entity.type
_entity.pdbx_description
1 polymer ?
#
loop_
_entity_poly.entity_id
_entity_poly.type
_entity_poly.pdbx_seq_one_letter_code
_entity_poly.pdbx_strand_id
1 'polypeptide(L)'
;MTVLVATGTYAGILVFFEFFGVTWQAGVHECLAGLDPRPLTDTELFAQQQRFVACTAPLERPRAVAALTGGAAVLALALGLALVLPRVYLRRLGELRPPPPRWPETMARIAPAFFLTAPPRVWLGPGDLLEAFTIKRGRTPEVIMPAGARRRSDAEVAALLGHEAAHVAAGDVRLVWLTRGMRWALPMVAVLPLPQVVLWLVTIREMSPLDWQALWMWVGYTARTIMLLLAAWVLAARINRAREHEADALTAAAGGRAGLAALLSRAPDEPVPFRERISAAHPSHARRRRFIDRTDGAAPYGWPDEMIAGILATTVLVTSYQVTNPGLVGTPIGGWINMIDAGLAGLLITATCGVSWWRQAHRHPVMGWRRQRPVLAMLAGAPIGMLTGVSQTGANGAAGSYINWWSLLTVPLAVASATAISVSLAHRWAGDRRRAELLTPVLVNTVLFGLAYWLGSGGSITFVQHGPGKFLLIATTAPWAPFLAAALAAGAIFAWRMPHQRRPLLSSAVAAAASATIVRLLAPRAVVPEEPNADAWIDMWSAAAAGLAVVLAVLVLARAEDFAATLYASLIATVAVSAAFYLHRFGEWAFPVDRAVHVVVYPLAVLATGIAVVALLLPLLPTRARRSTTRAWPPAVLAAGFAAAMTAGLIHVAAALHYSALVYTG
;
A
#
# COMPACT_ATOMS: atom_id res chain seq x y z
N MET A 1 7.89 -2.49 -13.21
CA MET A 1 8.68 -3.64 -12.73
C MET A 1 7.84 -4.56 -11.87
N THR A 2 7.24 -4.08 -10.78
CA THR A 2 6.33 -4.87 -9.92
C THR A 2 5.29 -5.69 -10.68
N VAL A 3 4.55 -5.06 -11.59
CA VAL A 3 3.56 -5.76 -12.44
C VAL A 3 4.20 -6.91 -13.22
N LEU A 4 5.34 -6.67 -13.88
CA LEU A 4 6.06 -7.68 -14.67
C LEU A 4 6.49 -8.87 -13.82
N VAL A 5 7.07 -8.60 -12.65
CA VAL A 5 7.51 -9.64 -11.72
C VAL A 5 6.31 -10.42 -11.24
N ALA A 6 5.22 -9.76 -10.83
CA ALA A 6 4.03 -10.45 -10.36
C ALA A 6 3.36 -11.33 -11.43
N THR A 7 3.24 -10.83 -12.66
CA THR A 7 2.73 -11.63 -13.78
C THR A 7 3.64 -12.82 -14.07
N GLY A 8 4.95 -12.62 -14.10
CA GLY A 8 5.91 -13.71 -14.33
C GLY A 8 5.93 -14.72 -13.19
N THR A 9 5.79 -14.28 -11.95
CA THR A 9 5.71 -15.16 -10.78
C THR A 9 4.53 -16.09 -10.87
N TYR A 10 3.37 -15.56 -11.24
CA TYR A 10 2.20 -16.39 -11.50
C TYR A 10 2.41 -17.36 -12.67
N ALA A 11 2.98 -16.89 -13.78
CA ALA A 11 3.25 -17.74 -14.93
C ALA A 11 4.19 -18.91 -14.58
N GLY A 12 5.22 -18.65 -13.78
CA GLY A 12 6.11 -19.69 -13.27
C GLY A 12 5.37 -20.74 -12.41
N ILE A 13 4.42 -20.31 -11.58
CA ILE A 13 3.56 -21.23 -10.81
C ILE A 13 2.69 -22.09 -11.72
N LEU A 14 2.12 -21.51 -12.79
CA LEU A 14 1.34 -22.28 -13.75
C LEU A 14 2.17 -23.32 -14.50
N VAL A 15 3.36 -22.93 -14.97
CA VAL A 15 4.31 -23.87 -15.57
C VAL A 15 4.65 -24.99 -14.59
N PHE A 16 4.88 -24.66 -13.32
CA PHE A 16 5.13 -25.68 -12.30
C PHE A 16 3.97 -26.69 -12.20
N PHE A 17 2.73 -26.23 -12.07
CA PHE A 17 1.59 -27.14 -11.97
C PHE A 17 1.34 -27.95 -13.25
N GLU A 18 1.63 -27.38 -14.42
CA GLU A 18 1.52 -28.09 -15.69
C GLU A 18 2.47 -29.29 -15.76
N PHE A 19 3.73 -29.10 -15.36
CA PHE A 19 4.75 -30.15 -15.49
C PHE A 19 4.88 -31.05 -14.25
N PHE A 20 4.59 -30.53 -13.06
CA PHE A 20 4.85 -31.20 -11.78
C PHE A 20 3.61 -31.34 -10.89
N GLY A 21 2.43 -30.88 -11.34
CA GLY A 21 1.22 -30.84 -10.52
C GLY A 21 0.80 -32.21 -9.98
N VAL A 22 0.86 -33.26 -10.82
CA VAL A 22 0.50 -34.64 -10.42
C VAL A 22 1.44 -35.16 -9.33
N THR A 23 2.76 -35.00 -9.50
CA THR A 23 3.76 -35.42 -8.51
C THR A 23 3.62 -34.63 -7.21
N TRP A 24 3.42 -33.31 -7.31
CA TRP A 24 3.20 -32.45 -6.15
C TRP A 24 1.94 -32.89 -5.38
N GLN A 25 0.83 -33.13 -6.08
CA GLN A 25 -0.44 -33.55 -5.47
C GLN A 25 -0.31 -34.91 -4.78
N ALA A 26 0.36 -35.88 -5.42
CA ALA A 26 0.63 -37.19 -4.83
C ALA A 26 1.44 -37.07 -3.52
N GLY A 27 2.50 -36.26 -3.52
CA GLY A 27 3.30 -36.01 -2.32
C GLY A 27 2.53 -35.28 -1.20
N VAL A 28 1.67 -34.33 -1.54
CA VAL A 28 0.81 -33.66 -0.55
C VAL A 28 -0.19 -34.66 0.05
N HIS A 29 -0.78 -35.54 -0.75
CA HIS A 29 -1.66 -36.59 -0.25
C HIS A 29 -0.93 -37.58 0.67
N GLU A 30 0.31 -37.96 0.35
CA GLU A 30 1.15 -38.78 1.24
C GLU A 30 1.39 -38.09 2.58
N CYS A 31 1.70 -36.78 2.57
CA CYS A 31 1.83 -36.00 3.80
C CYS A 31 0.53 -35.93 4.61
N LEU A 32 -0.61 -35.78 3.95
CA LEU A 32 -1.93 -35.78 4.62
C LEU A 32 -2.25 -37.15 5.22
N ALA A 33 -1.91 -38.24 4.53
CA ALA A 33 -2.14 -39.61 5.02
C ALA A 33 -1.32 -39.93 6.29
N GLY A 34 -0.21 -39.21 6.52
CA GLY A 34 0.60 -39.32 7.73
C GLY A 34 0.05 -38.56 8.95
N LEU A 35 -1.07 -37.84 8.83
CA LEU A 35 -1.67 -37.08 9.92
C LEU A 35 -2.66 -37.93 10.74
N ASP A 36 -2.61 -37.78 12.07
CA ASP A 36 -3.59 -38.42 12.98
C ASP A 36 -5.04 -37.97 12.67
N PRO A 37 -5.95 -38.87 12.29
CA PRO A 37 -7.32 -38.51 11.93
C PRO A 37 -8.23 -38.25 13.13
N ARG A 38 -7.76 -38.49 14.36
CA ARG A 38 -8.57 -38.33 15.58
C ARG A 38 -8.76 -36.84 15.92
N PRO A 39 -9.82 -36.49 16.67
CA PRO A 39 -9.91 -35.17 17.29
C PRO A 39 -8.68 -34.91 18.17
N LEU A 40 -8.01 -33.78 17.94
CA LEU A 40 -6.79 -33.40 18.63
C LEU A 40 -7.05 -32.24 19.59
N THR A 41 -6.30 -32.19 20.69
CA THR A 41 -6.18 -30.97 21.50
C THR A 41 -5.49 -29.87 20.72
N ASP A 42 -5.62 -28.60 21.13
CA ASP A 42 -4.95 -27.46 20.46
C ASP A 42 -3.44 -27.64 20.30
N THR A 43 -2.80 -28.20 21.33
CA THR A 43 -1.34 -28.44 21.32
C THR A 43 -0.98 -29.53 20.31
N GLU A 44 -1.77 -30.60 20.25
CA GLU A 44 -1.57 -31.68 19.28
C GLU A 44 -1.88 -31.22 17.86
N LEU A 45 -2.92 -30.39 17.67
CA LEU A 45 -3.28 -29.78 16.40
C LEU A 45 -2.15 -28.90 15.88
N PHE A 46 -1.57 -28.05 16.73
CA PHE A 46 -0.41 -27.23 16.38
C PHE A 46 0.80 -28.09 16.00
N ALA A 47 1.10 -29.14 16.77
CA ALA A 47 2.18 -30.08 16.46
C ALA A 47 1.92 -30.87 15.16
N GLN A 48 0.68 -31.23 14.88
CA GLN A 48 0.27 -31.87 13.63
C GLN A 48 0.41 -30.91 12.44
N GLN A 49 0.00 -29.65 12.58
CA GLN A 49 0.19 -28.62 11.57
C GLN A 49 1.67 -28.40 11.28
N GLN A 50 2.53 -28.37 12.29
CA GLN A 50 3.99 -28.28 12.12
C GLN A 50 4.55 -29.49 11.36
N ARG A 51 4.08 -30.71 11.67
CA ARG A 51 4.47 -31.94 10.94
C ARG A 51 4.03 -31.89 9.47
N PHE A 52 2.80 -31.47 9.20
CA PHE A 52 2.29 -31.30 7.84
C PHE A 52 3.12 -30.27 7.05
N VAL A 53 3.40 -29.12 7.67
CA VAL A 53 4.26 -28.06 7.12
C VAL A 53 5.67 -28.57 6.82
N ALA A 54 6.27 -29.34 7.73
CA ALA A 54 7.60 -29.91 7.53
C ALA A 54 7.62 -30.94 6.39
N CYS A 55 6.59 -31.78 6.28
CA CYS A 55 6.46 -32.79 5.22
C CYS A 55 6.28 -32.16 3.83
N THR A 56 5.44 -31.12 3.73
CA THR A 56 5.12 -30.46 2.44
C THR A 56 6.19 -29.47 1.98
N ALA A 57 7.01 -28.93 2.88
CA ALA A 57 8.06 -27.97 2.54
C ALA A 57 8.98 -28.35 1.36
N PRO A 58 9.55 -29.57 1.25
CA PRO A 58 10.36 -29.97 0.10
C PRO A 58 9.58 -29.99 -1.22
N LEU A 59 8.27 -30.26 -1.19
CA LEU A 59 7.39 -30.25 -2.38
C LEU A 59 7.06 -28.83 -2.83
N GLU A 60 6.98 -27.89 -1.89
CA GLU A 60 6.66 -26.48 -2.14
C GLU A 60 7.84 -25.67 -2.68
N ARG A 61 9.08 -25.97 -2.28
CA ARG A 61 10.27 -25.20 -2.71
C ARG A 61 10.45 -25.14 -4.23
N PRO A 62 10.31 -26.24 -5.00
CA PRO A 62 10.34 -26.19 -6.47
C PRO A 62 9.30 -25.22 -7.06
N ARG A 63 8.10 -25.16 -6.46
CA ARG A 63 7.06 -24.21 -6.87
C ARG A 63 7.49 -22.76 -6.67
N ALA A 64 8.12 -22.44 -5.52
CA ALA A 64 8.67 -21.11 -5.26
C ALA A 64 9.79 -20.74 -6.25
N VAL A 65 10.69 -21.68 -6.57
CA VAL A 65 11.77 -21.48 -7.56
C VAL A 65 11.20 -21.23 -8.94
N ALA A 66 10.20 -22.01 -9.38
CA ALA A 66 9.52 -21.81 -10.65
C ALA A 66 8.87 -20.41 -10.69
N ALA A 67 8.23 -19.99 -9.61
CA ALA A 67 7.64 -18.67 -9.48
C ALA A 67 8.70 -17.55 -9.60
N LEU A 68 9.82 -17.63 -8.87
CA LEU A 68 10.91 -16.66 -8.98
C LEU A 68 11.50 -16.62 -10.40
N THR A 69 11.68 -17.79 -11.01
CA THR A 69 12.21 -17.94 -12.36
C THR A 69 11.28 -17.32 -13.39
N GLY A 70 9.98 -17.55 -13.29
CA GLY A 70 8.98 -16.90 -14.14
C GLY A 70 8.99 -15.38 -13.99
N GLY A 71 9.06 -14.87 -12.75
CA GLY A 71 9.18 -13.43 -12.47
C GLY A 71 10.42 -12.80 -13.11
N ALA A 72 11.58 -13.47 -12.97
CA ALA A 72 12.84 -13.06 -13.57
C ALA A 72 12.79 -13.12 -15.11
N ALA A 73 12.22 -14.19 -15.68
CA ALA A 73 12.12 -14.38 -17.13
C ALA A 73 11.24 -13.31 -17.79
N VAL A 74 10.08 -12.97 -17.21
CA VAL A 74 9.20 -11.92 -17.75
C VAL A 74 9.82 -10.53 -17.63
N LEU A 75 10.53 -10.27 -16.52
CA LEU A 75 11.29 -9.03 -16.38
C LEU A 75 12.42 -8.95 -17.42
N ALA A 76 13.18 -10.03 -17.61
CA ALA A 76 14.24 -10.12 -18.61
C ALA A 76 13.69 -9.94 -20.04
N LEU A 77 12.54 -10.56 -20.35
CA LEU A 77 11.85 -10.38 -21.63
C LEU A 77 11.45 -8.91 -21.85
N ALA A 78 10.84 -8.26 -20.86
CA ALA A 78 10.45 -6.85 -20.97
C ALA A 78 11.66 -5.92 -21.12
N LEU A 79 12.77 -6.20 -20.42
CA LEU A 79 14.02 -5.47 -20.57
C LEU A 79 14.65 -5.71 -21.95
N GLY A 80 14.67 -6.95 -22.43
CA GLY A 80 15.14 -7.30 -23.77
C GLY A 80 14.32 -6.58 -24.86
N LEU A 81 12.99 -6.58 -24.74
CA LEU A 81 12.10 -5.82 -25.61
C LEU A 81 12.36 -4.32 -25.52
N ALA A 82 12.62 -3.77 -24.33
CA ALA A 82 12.98 -2.35 -24.18
C ALA A 82 14.29 -1.98 -24.90
N LEU A 83 15.20 -2.94 -25.10
CA LEU A 83 16.46 -2.75 -25.86
C LEU A 83 16.26 -2.95 -27.38
N VAL A 84 15.35 -3.83 -27.79
CA VAL A 84 15.12 -4.20 -29.20
C VAL A 84 14.10 -3.28 -29.88
N LEU A 85 12.99 -2.97 -29.23
CA LEU A 85 11.89 -2.16 -29.78
C LEU A 85 12.33 -0.78 -30.31
N PRO A 86 13.23 -0.02 -29.67
CA PRO A 86 13.71 1.24 -30.24
C PRO A 86 14.35 1.05 -31.62
N ARG A 87 15.15 -0.01 -31.79
CA ARG A 87 15.83 -0.32 -33.06
C ARG A 87 14.84 -0.72 -34.15
N VAL A 88 13.86 -1.55 -33.79
CA VAL A 88 12.79 -1.96 -34.71
C VAL A 88 11.95 -0.74 -35.11
N TYR A 89 11.61 0.12 -34.16
CA TYR A 89 10.86 1.33 -34.41
C TYR A 89 11.60 2.28 -35.36
N LEU A 90 12.90 2.52 -35.15
CA LEU A 90 13.70 3.35 -36.06
C LEU A 90 13.80 2.77 -37.47
N ARG A 91 13.96 1.45 -37.60
CA ARG A 91 13.95 0.79 -38.91
C ARG A 91 12.62 0.99 -39.63
N ARG A 92 11.49 0.95 -38.91
CA ARG A 92 10.15 1.16 -39.45
C ARG A 92 9.84 2.62 -39.75
N LEU A 93 10.43 3.55 -39.00
CA LEU A 93 10.27 4.99 -39.21
C LEU A 93 10.91 5.45 -40.54
N GLY A 94 11.87 4.70 -41.06
CA GLY A 94 12.53 4.99 -42.34
C GLY A 94 13.76 5.89 -42.20
N GLU A 95 14.11 6.56 -43.29
CA GLU A 95 15.32 7.37 -43.38
C GLU A 95 15.21 8.67 -42.56
N LEU A 96 16.16 8.88 -41.65
CA LEU A 96 16.31 10.13 -40.91
C LEU A 96 17.14 11.11 -41.72
N ARG A 97 16.65 12.34 -41.86
CA ARG A 97 17.31 13.40 -42.64
C ARG A 97 18.08 14.36 -41.72
N PRO A 98 19.12 15.04 -42.24
CA PRO A 98 19.80 16.09 -41.49
C PRO A 98 18.81 17.21 -41.11
N PRO A 99 18.84 17.69 -39.86
CA PRO A 99 18.00 18.81 -39.43
C PRO A 99 18.53 20.14 -39.99
N PRO A 100 17.72 21.22 -39.97
CA PRO A 100 18.23 22.58 -40.16
C PRO A 100 19.39 22.90 -39.19
N PRO A 101 20.47 23.59 -39.61
CA PRO A 101 21.68 23.82 -38.79
C PRO A 101 21.41 24.46 -37.42
N ARG A 102 20.43 25.38 -37.36
CA ARG A 102 20.00 26.05 -36.13
C ARG A 102 19.51 25.11 -35.02
N TRP A 103 19.06 23.89 -35.34
CA TRP A 103 18.51 22.96 -34.34
C TRP A 103 19.63 22.30 -33.50
N PRO A 104 20.65 21.64 -34.09
CA PRO A 104 21.83 21.20 -33.34
C PRO A 104 22.49 22.30 -32.52
N GLU A 105 22.65 23.51 -33.08
CA GLU A 105 23.21 24.66 -32.38
C GLU A 105 22.38 25.06 -31.15
N THR A 106 21.06 25.07 -31.30
CA THR A 106 20.14 25.34 -30.19
C THR A 106 20.21 24.24 -29.12
N MET A 107 20.26 22.96 -29.53
CA MET A 107 20.41 21.85 -28.60
C MET A 107 21.73 21.93 -27.81
N ALA A 108 22.84 22.23 -28.49
CA ALA A 108 24.14 22.43 -27.86
C ALA A 108 24.11 23.57 -26.82
N ARG A 109 23.39 24.65 -27.12
CA ARG A 109 23.24 25.79 -26.21
C ARG A 109 22.40 25.47 -24.97
N ILE A 110 21.32 24.68 -25.10
CA ILE A 110 20.40 24.41 -23.97
C ILE A 110 20.81 23.18 -23.13
N ALA A 111 21.55 22.22 -23.69
CA ALA A 111 21.93 20.99 -23.00
C ALA A 111 22.59 21.20 -21.61
N PRO A 112 23.46 22.21 -21.41
CA PRO A 112 24.05 22.49 -20.09
C PRO A 112 23.01 22.85 -19.01
N ALA A 113 21.90 23.49 -19.38
CA ALA A 113 20.83 23.84 -18.44
C ALA A 113 20.11 22.61 -17.84
N PHE A 114 20.27 21.45 -18.49
CA PHE A 114 19.74 20.17 -18.04
C PHE A 114 20.83 19.23 -17.50
N PHE A 115 22.03 19.76 -17.22
CA PHE A 115 23.19 19.01 -16.72
C PHE A 115 23.61 17.84 -17.64
N LEU A 116 23.35 17.95 -18.94
CA LEU A 116 23.78 16.95 -19.92
C LEU A 116 25.25 17.16 -20.27
N THR A 117 26.05 16.10 -20.14
CA THR A 117 27.48 16.13 -20.46
C THR A 117 27.77 16.25 -21.96
N ALA A 118 26.82 15.83 -22.80
CA ALA A 118 26.88 15.98 -24.25
C ALA A 118 25.48 16.25 -24.81
N PRO A 119 25.35 17.14 -25.81
CA PRO A 119 24.05 17.42 -26.41
C PRO A 119 23.50 16.20 -27.16
N PRO A 120 22.21 15.89 -27.03
CA PRO A 120 21.54 14.92 -27.88
C PRO A 120 21.68 15.27 -29.36
N ARG A 121 21.86 14.25 -30.22
CA ARG A 121 21.89 14.46 -31.68
C ARG A 121 20.48 14.79 -32.15
N VAL A 122 20.32 15.82 -32.97
CA VAL A 122 19.00 16.18 -33.52
C VAL A 122 18.89 15.64 -34.94
N TRP A 123 17.72 15.10 -35.28
CA TRP A 123 17.39 14.58 -36.59
C TRP A 123 16.02 15.10 -37.05
N LEU A 124 15.81 15.11 -38.36
CA LEU A 124 14.50 15.32 -38.95
C LEU A 124 13.86 13.97 -39.29
N GLY A 125 12.67 13.73 -38.72
CA GLY A 125 11.87 12.54 -39.03
C GLY A 125 11.16 12.61 -40.40
N PRO A 126 10.43 11.55 -40.77
CA PRO A 126 9.63 11.51 -41.98
C PRO A 126 8.48 12.54 -41.94
N GLY A 127 7.88 12.82 -43.09
CA GLY A 127 6.88 13.89 -43.25
C GLY A 127 5.56 13.67 -42.50
N ASP A 128 5.24 12.42 -42.21
CA ASP A 128 4.05 11.97 -41.45
C ASP A 128 4.28 11.98 -39.93
N LEU A 129 5.51 12.22 -39.46
CA LEU A 129 5.79 12.36 -38.04
C LEU A 129 5.11 13.61 -37.48
N LEU A 130 4.18 13.42 -36.55
CA LEU A 130 3.39 14.49 -35.95
C LEU A 130 4.09 15.17 -34.77
N GLU A 131 4.75 14.37 -33.94
CA GLU A 131 5.31 14.81 -32.65
C GLU A 131 6.82 14.54 -32.60
N ALA A 132 7.54 15.39 -31.85
CA ALA A 132 8.93 15.12 -31.53
C ALA A 132 9.00 13.96 -30.53
N PHE A 133 10.10 13.22 -30.57
CA PHE A 133 10.38 12.24 -29.54
C PHE A 133 11.88 11.99 -29.42
N THR A 134 12.25 11.50 -28.24
CA THR A 134 13.62 11.11 -27.93
C THR A 134 13.80 9.59 -27.95
N ILE A 135 14.91 9.15 -28.52
CA ILE A 135 15.34 7.75 -28.55
C ILE A 135 16.82 7.62 -28.20
N LYS A 136 17.23 6.47 -27.66
CA LYS A 136 18.65 6.20 -27.38
C LYS A 136 19.17 5.14 -28.34
N ARG A 137 20.05 5.55 -29.26
CA ARG A 137 20.76 4.67 -30.19
C ARG A 137 22.24 4.63 -29.81
N GLY A 138 22.68 3.54 -29.19
CA GLY A 138 24.05 3.41 -28.71
C GLY A 138 24.33 4.29 -27.49
N ARG A 139 25.44 5.04 -27.50
CA ARG A 139 25.87 5.85 -26.35
C ARG A 139 25.12 7.20 -26.27
N THR A 140 24.84 7.81 -27.42
CA THR A 140 24.28 9.18 -27.49
C THR A 140 22.76 9.14 -27.71
N PRO A 141 21.97 9.90 -26.91
CA PRO A 141 20.56 10.14 -27.19
C PRO A 141 20.35 10.90 -28.50
N GLU A 142 19.26 10.60 -29.18
CA GLU A 142 18.84 11.21 -30.43
C GLU A 142 17.44 11.79 -30.27
N VAL A 143 17.24 13.03 -30.71
CA VAL A 143 15.96 13.74 -30.72
C VAL A 143 15.49 13.83 -32.16
N ILE A 144 14.32 13.26 -32.45
CA ILE A 144 13.75 13.21 -33.80
C ILE A 144 12.61 14.21 -33.85
N MET A 145 12.75 15.20 -34.71
CA MET A 145 11.83 16.34 -34.83
C MET A 145 10.89 16.15 -36.02
N PRO A 146 9.60 16.52 -35.89
CA PRO A 146 8.63 16.42 -36.97
C PRO A 146 8.89 17.49 -38.04
N ALA A 147 8.52 17.23 -39.29
CA ALA A 147 8.67 18.19 -40.38
C ALA A 147 7.95 19.53 -40.09
N GLY A 148 6.81 19.46 -39.39
CA GLY A 148 6.05 20.63 -38.95
C GLY A 148 6.80 21.58 -38.01
N ALA A 149 7.87 21.11 -37.33
CA ALA A 149 8.69 21.95 -36.46
C ALA A 149 9.50 23.01 -37.25
N ARG A 150 9.72 22.81 -38.57
CA ARG A 150 10.44 23.76 -39.42
C ARG A 150 9.73 25.11 -39.53
N ARG A 151 8.41 25.11 -39.43
CA ARG A 151 7.55 26.30 -39.52
C ARG A 151 7.35 27.01 -38.17
N ARG A 152 8.03 26.55 -37.11
CA ARG A 152 7.92 27.12 -35.76
C ARG A 152 8.96 28.23 -35.56
N SER A 153 8.64 29.17 -34.67
CA SER A 153 9.58 30.22 -34.25
C SER A 153 10.76 29.62 -33.48
N ASP A 154 11.88 30.35 -33.38
CA ASP A 154 13.06 29.87 -32.67
C ASP A 154 12.79 29.60 -31.19
N ALA A 155 11.94 30.40 -30.55
CA ALA A 155 11.53 30.20 -29.16
C ALA A 155 10.72 28.90 -28.99
N GLU A 156 9.81 28.60 -29.91
CA GLU A 156 9.06 27.34 -29.90
C GLU A 156 9.98 26.14 -30.15
N VAL A 157 10.90 26.24 -31.11
CA VAL A 157 11.89 25.18 -31.39
C VAL A 157 12.80 24.94 -30.18
N ALA A 158 13.30 26.01 -29.54
CA ALA A 158 14.14 25.90 -28.35
C ALA A 158 13.37 25.26 -27.18
N ALA A 159 12.09 25.61 -26.99
CA ALA A 159 11.25 24.99 -25.99
C ALA A 159 10.99 23.51 -26.27
N LEU A 160 10.72 23.14 -27.53
CA LEU A 160 10.52 21.75 -27.94
C LEU A 160 11.79 20.91 -27.72
N LEU A 161 12.95 21.41 -28.15
CA LEU A 161 14.24 20.76 -27.91
C LEU A 161 14.58 20.69 -26.41
N GLY A 162 14.23 21.72 -25.63
CA GLY A 162 14.40 21.73 -24.18
C GLY A 162 13.55 20.66 -23.48
N HIS A 163 12.32 20.47 -23.95
CA HIS A 163 11.43 19.41 -23.45
C HIS A 163 12.00 18.01 -23.71
N GLU A 164 12.47 17.76 -24.93
CA GLU A 164 13.13 16.49 -25.27
C GLU A 164 14.44 16.29 -24.50
N ALA A 165 15.24 17.34 -24.30
CA ALA A 165 16.45 17.31 -23.48
C ALA A 165 16.14 17.01 -22.00
N ALA A 166 15.02 17.53 -21.47
CA ALA A 166 14.56 17.22 -20.11
C ALA A 166 14.24 15.72 -19.96
N HIS A 167 13.60 15.09 -20.95
CA HIS A 167 13.39 13.64 -20.95
C HIS A 167 14.69 12.84 -21.00
N VAL A 168 15.70 13.33 -21.74
CA VAL A 168 17.05 12.72 -21.73
C VAL A 168 17.66 12.80 -20.33
N ALA A 169 17.64 13.98 -19.71
CA ALA A 169 18.22 14.23 -18.39
C ALA A 169 17.55 13.40 -17.29
N ALA A 170 16.22 13.25 -17.35
CA ALA A 170 15.44 12.42 -16.43
C ALA A 170 15.59 10.90 -16.68
N GLY A 171 16.20 10.49 -17.79
CA GLY A 171 16.34 9.08 -18.17
C GLY A 171 15.05 8.43 -18.66
N ASP A 172 14.05 9.23 -19.05
CA ASP A 172 12.70 8.78 -19.41
C ASP A 172 12.67 7.90 -20.65
N VAL A 173 13.64 8.06 -21.55
CA VAL A 173 13.77 7.24 -22.75
C VAL A 173 13.74 5.75 -22.40
N ARG A 174 14.51 5.32 -21.38
CA ARG A 174 14.55 3.91 -20.94
C ARG A 174 13.20 3.47 -20.36
N LEU A 175 12.54 4.35 -19.62
CA LEU A 175 11.26 4.09 -18.97
C LEU A 175 10.13 3.92 -20.00
N VAL A 176 10.07 4.78 -21.01
CA VAL A 176 9.10 4.69 -22.11
C VAL A 176 9.27 3.36 -22.86
N TRP A 177 10.50 2.95 -23.17
CA TRP A 177 10.72 1.67 -23.84
C TRP A 177 10.45 0.46 -22.94
N LEU A 178 10.69 0.58 -21.63
CA LEU A 178 10.28 -0.45 -20.67
C LEU A 178 8.75 -0.59 -20.60
N THR A 179 8.01 0.52 -20.54
CA THR A 179 6.54 0.47 -20.53
C THR A 179 5.98 -0.08 -21.85
N ARG A 180 6.60 0.23 -22.99
CA ARG A 180 6.27 -0.39 -24.28
C ARG A 180 6.62 -1.88 -24.30
N GLY A 181 7.79 -2.28 -23.81
CA GLY A 181 8.19 -3.68 -23.69
C GLY A 181 7.21 -4.49 -22.83
N MET A 182 6.77 -3.91 -21.71
CA MET A 182 5.73 -4.49 -20.85
C MET A 182 4.40 -4.73 -21.60
N ARG A 183 3.97 -3.82 -22.48
CA ARG A 183 2.75 -3.99 -23.29
C ARG A 183 2.81 -5.19 -24.24
N TRP A 184 4.01 -5.63 -24.62
CA TRP A 184 4.21 -6.81 -25.44
C TRP A 184 4.47 -8.07 -24.61
N ALA A 185 5.22 -7.95 -23.51
CA ALA A 185 5.53 -9.08 -22.64
C ALA A 185 4.29 -9.61 -21.91
N LEU A 186 3.44 -8.73 -21.36
CA LEU A 186 2.31 -9.18 -20.54
C LEU A 186 1.28 -10.02 -21.32
N PRO A 187 0.85 -9.64 -22.55
CA PRO A 187 -0.04 -10.49 -23.34
C PRO A 187 0.55 -11.86 -23.67
N MET A 188 1.85 -11.94 -23.96
CA MET A 188 2.52 -13.23 -24.23
C MET A 188 2.45 -14.17 -23.02
N VAL A 189 2.55 -13.62 -21.81
CA VAL A 189 2.44 -14.39 -20.57
C VAL A 189 0.99 -14.74 -20.26
N ALA A 190 0.07 -13.82 -20.53
CA ALA A 190 -1.37 -14.03 -20.36
C ALA A 190 -1.92 -15.21 -21.20
N VAL A 191 -1.34 -15.46 -22.38
CA VAL A 191 -1.76 -16.56 -23.25
C VAL A 191 -1.12 -17.91 -22.93
N LEU A 192 -0.12 -17.95 -22.03
CA LEU A 192 0.59 -19.17 -21.67
C LEU A 192 -0.34 -20.36 -21.31
N PRO A 193 -1.46 -20.15 -20.60
CA PRO A 193 -2.33 -21.27 -20.21
C PRO A 193 -3.34 -21.68 -21.29
N LEU A 194 -3.44 -20.94 -22.40
CA LEU A 194 -4.43 -21.22 -23.45
C LEU A 194 -4.32 -22.62 -24.07
N PRO A 195 -3.13 -23.20 -24.33
CA PRO A 195 -3.04 -24.55 -24.87
C PRO A 195 -3.75 -25.59 -24.00
N GLN A 196 -3.63 -25.47 -22.67
CA GLN A 196 -4.29 -26.36 -21.71
C GLN A 196 -5.81 -26.14 -21.71
N VAL A 197 -6.25 -24.88 -21.72
CA VAL A 197 -7.68 -24.54 -21.81
C VAL A 197 -8.29 -25.13 -23.08
N VAL A 198 -7.61 -24.99 -24.21
CA VAL A 198 -8.07 -25.52 -25.51
C VAL A 198 -8.09 -27.06 -25.49
N LEU A 199 -7.03 -27.70 -24.99
CA LEU A 199 -6.99 -29.16 -24.87
C LEU A 199 -8.14 -29.67 -24.00
N TRP A 200 -8.33 -29.08 -22.81
CA TRP A 200 -9.42 -29.43 -21.90
C TRP A 200 -10.79 -29.29 -22.57
N LEU A 201 -11.05 -28.14 -23.22
CA LEU A 201 -12.30 -27.88 -23.96
C LEU A 201 -12.56 -28.86 -25.12
N VAL A 202 -11.52 -29.40 -25.75
CA VAL A 202 -11.66 -30.37 -26.85
C VAL A 202 -11.82 -31.80 -26.34
N THR A 203 -11.26 -32.11 -25.16
CA THR A 203 -11.35 -33.45 -24.56
C THR A 203 -12.63 -33.70 -23.76
N ILE A 204 -13.32 -32.64 -23.32
CA ILE A 204 -14.54 -32.76 -22.52
C ILE A 204 -15.72 -33.23 -23.39
N ARG A 205 -16.34 -34.34 -23.02
CA ARG A 205 -17.54 -34.87 -23.71
C ARG A 205 -18.83 -34.59 -22.95
N GLU A 206 -18.76 -34.64 -21.62
CA GLU A 206 -19.86 -34.31 -20.70
C GLU A 206 -19.28 -33.46 -19.56
N MET A 207 -19.96 -32.39 -19.16
CA MET A 207 -19.49 -31.52 -18.07
C MET A 207 -19.76 -32.17 -16.72
N SER A 208 -18.71 -32.68 -16.09
CA SER A 208 -18.77 -33.10 -14.68
C SER A 208 -18.81 -31.88 -13.74
N PRO A 209 -19.16 -32.07 -12.45
CA PRO A 209 -19.03 -30.99 -11.45
C PRO A 209 -17.61 -30.43 -11.33
N LEU A 210 -16.58 -31.25 -11.55
CA LEU A 210 -15.18 -30.82 -11.55
C LEU A 210 -14.87 -29.93 -12.76
N ASP A 211 -15.44 -30.26 -13.91
CA ASP A 211 -15.31 -29.43 -15.12
C ASP A 211 -15.96 -28.06 -14.95
N TRP A 212 -17.09 -27.98 -14.23
CA TRP A 212 -17.69 -26.70 -13.87
C TRP A 212 -16.79 -25.86 -12.97
N GLN A 213 -16.08 -26.48 -12.01
CA GLN A 213 -15.10 -25.78 -11.18
C GLN A 213 -13.90 -25.32 -12.01
N ALA A 214 -13.41 -26.15 -12.93
CA ALA A 214 -12.34 -25.79 -13.87
C ALA A 214 -12.76 -24.60 -14.77
N LEU A 215 -14.00 -24.59 -15.28
CA LEU A 215 -14.53 -23.47 -16.05
C LEU A 215 -14.50 -22.16 -15.23
N TRP A 216 -15.02 -22.18 -14.00
CA TRP A 216 -15.01 -21.00 -13.12
C TRP A 216 -13.59 -20.55 -12.78
N MET A 217 -12.66 -21.48 -12.60
CA MET A 217 -11.24 -21.19 -12.43
C MET A 217 -10.70 -20.40 -13.63
N TRP A 218 -10.99 -20.83 -14.86
CA TRP A 218 -10.53 -20.18 -16.09
C TRP A 218 -11.21 -18.83 -16.36
N VAL A 219 -12.50 -18.70 -16.03
CA VAL A 219 -13.21 -17.41 -16.05
C VAL A 219 -12.55 -16.44 -15.07
N GLY A 220 -12.27 -16.90 -13.84
CA GLY A 220 -11.54 -16.13 -12.84
C GLY A 220 -10.14 -15.74 -13.31
N TYR A 221 -9.41 -16.67 -13.92
CA TYR A 221 -8.09 -16.40 -14.51
C TYR A 221 -8.15 -15.28 -15.55
N THR A 222 -9.08 -15.39 -16.49
CA THR A 222 -9.25 -14.44 -17.60
C THR A 222 -9.60 -13.06 -17.06
N ALA A 223 -10.57 -12.97 -16.15
CA ALA A 223 -10.98 -11.71 -15.53
C ALA A 223 -9.81 -11.01 -14.81
N ARG A 224 -9.05 -11.75 -13.98
CA ARG A 224 -7.90 -11.21 -13.23
C ARG A 224 -6.78 -10.77 -14.14
N THR A 225 -6.51 -11.53 -15.20
CA THR A 225 -5.51 -11.19 -16.21
C THR A 225 -5.88 -9.91 -16.96
N ILE A 226 -7.14 -9.76 -17.37
CA ILE A 226 -7.64 -8.52 -17.98
C ILE A 226 -7.48 -7.34 -17.02
N MET A 227 -7.84 -7.51 -15.75
CA MET A 227 -7.67 -6.46 -14.74
C MET A 227 -6.19 -6.08 -14.54
N LEU A 228 -5.28 -7.06 -14.52
CA LEU A 228 -3.84 -6.83 -14.40
C LEU A 228 -3.28 -6.09 -15.63
N LEU A 229 -3.67 -6.49 -16.84
CA LEU A 229 -3.31 -5.80 -18.09
C LEU A 229 -3.83 -4.36 -18.10
N LEU A 230 -5.06 -4.14 -17.66
CA LEU A 230 -5.65 -2.82 -17.53
C LEU A 230 -4.89 -1.97 -16.50
N ALA A 231 -4.59 -2.51 -15.32
CA ALA A 231 -3.81 -1.83 -14.29
C ALA A 231 -2.42 -1.45 -14.80
N ALA A 232 -1.73 -2.37 -15.49
CA ALA A 232 -0.44 -2.13 -16.12
C ALA A 232 -0.50 -1.00 -17.16
N TRP A 233 -1.54 -1.01 -17.98
CA TRP A 233 -1.75 -0.02 -19.04
C TRP A 233 -2.07 1.36 -18.48
N VAL A 234 -2.97 1.46 -17.49
CA VAL A 234 -3.29 2.72 -16.82
C VAL A 234 -2.05 3.27 -16.11
N LEU A 235 -1.28 2.42 -15.41
CA LEU A 235 -0.04 2.80 -14.75
C LEU A 235 0.98 3.35 -15.76
N ALA A 236 1.19 2.66 -16.88
CA ALA A 236 2.10 3.12 -17.93
C ALA A 236 1.67 4.49 -18.49
N ALA A 237 0.38 4.67 -18.79
CA ALA A 237 -0.15 5.94 -19.26
C ALA A 237 0.02 7.06 -18.21
N ARG A 238 -0.12 6.74 -16.92
CA ARG A 238 0.08 7.69 -15.81
C ARG A 238 1.54 8.10 -15.64
N ILE A 239 2.45 7.15 -15.63
CA ILE A 239 3.90 7.42 -15.55
C ILE A 239 4.29 8.35 -16.69
N ASN A 240 3.88 8.06 -17.93
CA ASN A 240 4.19 8.90 -19.08
C ASN A 240 3.65 10.32 -18.88
N ARG A 241 2.37 10.49 -18.51
CA ARG A 241 1.79 11.82 -18.23
C ARG A 241 2.51 12.59 -17.11
N ALA A 242 2.97 11.90 -16.06
CA ALA A 242 3.70 12.54 -14.98
C ALA A 242 5.07 13.04 -15.46
N ARG A 243 5.76 12.27 -16.30
CA ARG A 243 7.05 12.64 -16.90
C ARG A 243 6.93 13.81 -17.87
N GLU A 244 5.85 13.89 -18.63
CA GLU A 244 5.55 15.05 -19.49
C GLU A 244 5.47 16.35 -18.67
N HIS A 245 4.79 16.31 -17.51
CA HIS A 245 4.73 17.45 -16.61
C HIS A 245 6.10 17.80 -16.02
N GLU A 246 6.90 16.81 -15.65
CA GLU A 246 8.26 17.05 -15.16
C GLU A 246 9.17 17.67 -16.23
N ALA A 247 9.11 17.17 -17.46
CA ALA A 247 9.83 17.73 -18.60
C ALA A 247 9.38 19.17 -18.92
N ASP A 248 8.06 19.45 -18.84
CA ASP A 248 7.52 20.81 -18.96
C ASP A 248 8.05 21.75 -17.86
N ALA A 249 8.08 21.30 -16.60
CA ALA A 249 8.61 22.08 -15.48
C ALA A 249 10.10 22.39 -15.65
N LEU A 250 10.90 21.39 -16.00
CA LEU A 250 12.34 21.56 -16.22
C LEU A 250 12.61 22.51 -17.39
N THR A 251 11.86 22.38 -18.49
CA THR A 251 11.98 23.28 -19.65
C THR A 251 11.59 24.71 -19.29
N ALA A 252 10.50 24.89 -18.55
CA ALA A 252 10.07 26.21 -18.09
C ALA A 252 11.09 26.84 -17.14
N ALA A 253 11.70 26.05 -16.25
CA ALA A 253 12.76 26.50 -15.34
C ALA A 253 14.06 26.88 -16.10
N ALA A 254 14.36 26.20 -17.20
CA ALA A 254 15.50 26.50 -18.08
C ALA A 254 15.24 27.68 -19.05
N GLY A 255 14.20 28.49 -18.82
CA GLY A 255 13.89 29.67 -19.64
C GLY A 255 13.01 29.40 -20.87
N GLY A 256 12.59 28.15 -21.11
CA GLY A 256 11.74 27.76 -22.24
C GLY A 256 10.24 28.05 -22.06
N ARG A 257 9.84 28.72 -20.97
CA ARG A 257 8.43 28.90 -20.57
C ARG A 257 7.57 29.55 -21.66
N ALA A 258 8.04 30.66 -22.25
CA ALA A 258 7.26 31.41 -23.25
C ALA A 258 7.05 30.61 -24.54
N GLY A 259 8.11 29.96 -25.05
CA GLY A 259 8.02 29.11 -26.24
C GLY A 259 7.12 27.89 -26.02
N LEU A 260 7.19 27.28 -24.84
CA LEU A 260 6.34 26.15 -24.47
C LEU A 260 4.87 26.56 -24.35
N ALA A 261 4.59 27.70 -23.71
CA ALA A 261 3.24 28.25 -23.63
C ALA A 261 2.66 28.56 -25.02
N ALA A 262 3.47 29.11 -25.94
CA ALA A 262 3.05 29.38 -27.31
C ALA A 262 2.72 28.08 -28.08
N LEU A 263 3.55 27.04 -27.95
CA LEU A 263 3.28 25.72 -28.54
C LEU A 263 1.97 25.13 -28.04
N LEU A 264 1.76 25.14 -26.73
CA LEU A 264 0.57 24.54 -26.10
C LEU A 264 -0.72 25.33 -26.38
N SER A 265 -0.62 26.62 -26.68
CA SER A 265 -1.80 27.46 -26.95
C SER A 265 -2.37 27.31 -28.35
N ARG A 266 -1.66 26.66 -29.28
CA ARG A 266 -2.10 26.46 -30.67
C ARG A 266 -2.95 25.21 -30.86
N ALA A 267 -2.97 24.30 -29.88
CA ALA A 267 -3.80 23.12 -29.97
C ALA A 267 -5.24 23.44 -29.51
N PRO A 268 -6.27 22.94 -30.21
CA PRO A 268 -7.65 23.18 -29.81
C PRO A 268 -7.95 22.56 -28.44
N ASP A 269 -8.69 23.30 -27.61
CA ASP A 269 -9.15 22.86 -26.28
C ASP A 269 -10.39 21.97 -26.38
N GLU A 270 -10.36 20.98 -27.28
CA GLU A 270 -11.49 20.09 -27.45
C GLU A 270 -11.65 19.15 -26.24
N PRO A 271 -12.89 18.95 -25.76
CA PRO A 271 -13.15 18.02 -24.67
C PRO A 271 -12.82 16.59 -25.11
N VAL A 272 -11.67 16.09 -24.65
CA VAL A 272 -11.25 14.72 -24.92
C VAL A 272 -12.20 13.72 -24.21
N PRO A 273 -12.78 12.76 -24.95
CA PRO A 273 -13.60 11.69 -24.40
C PRO A 273 -12.92 10.98 -23.22
N PHE A 274 -13.71 10.48 -22.26
CA PHE A 274 -13.15 9.83 -21.07
C PHE A 274 -12.23 8.64 -21.39
N ARG A 275 -12.58 7.83 -22.40
CA ARG A 275 -11.77 6.70 -22.86
C ARG A 275 -10.39 7.15 -23.34
N GLU A 276 -10.36 8.17 -24.19
CA GLU A 276 -9.11 8.77 -24.68
C GLU A 276 -8.31 9.42 -23.56
N ARG A 277 -8.98 10.03 -22.59
CA ARG A 277 -8.34 10.63 -21.42
C ARG A 277 -7.60 9.60 -20.55
N ILE A 278 -8.13 8.39 -20.43
CA ILE A 278 -7.44 7.31 -19.71
C ILE A 278 -6.27 6.79 -20.55
N SER A 279 -6.47 6.59 -21.86
CA SER A 279 -5.47 6.00 -22.77
C SER A 279 -4.33 6.92 -23.18
N ALA A 280 -4.55 8.23 -23.15
CA ALA A 280 -3.60 9.21 -23.66
C ALA A 280 -2.26 9.12 -22.93
N ALA A 281 -1.19 8.90 -23.69
CA ALA A 281 0.18 8.89 -23.17
C ALA A 281 0.63 10.30 -22.74
N HIS A 282 0.08 11.34 -23.36
CA HIS A 282 0.36 12.74 -23.07
C HIS A 282 -0.83 13.40 -22.36
N PRO A 283 -0.59 14.33 -21.40
CA PRO A 283 -1.64 15.19 -20.89
C PRO A 283 -2.13 16.14 -21.97
N SER A 284 -3.40 16.57 -21.91
CA SER A 284 -3.91 17.58 -22.85
C SER A 284 -3.14 18.89 -22.78
N HIS A 285 -3.10 19.64 -23.88
CA HIS A 285 -2.39 20.91 -23.98
C HIS A 285 -2.87 21.92 -22.91
N ALA A 286 -4.18 22.08 -22.70
CA ALA A 286 -4.75 22.89 -21.62
C ALA A 286 -4.24 22.48 -20.22
N ARG A 287 -4.02 21.18 -19.98
CA ARG A 287 -3.54 20.69 -18.69
C ARG A 287 -2.05 20.97 -18.51
N ARG A 288 -1.25 20.80 -19.57
CA ARG A 288 0.19 21.14 -19.58
C ARG A 288 0.39 22.65 -19.39
N ARG A 289 -0.39 23.48 -20.07
CA ARG A 289 -0.35 24.95 -19.92
C ARG A 289 -0.68 25.38 -18.49
N ARG A 290 -1.82 24.93 -17.96
CA ARG A 290 -2.19 25.16 -16.54
C ARG A 290 -1.16 24.68 -15.54
N PHE A 291 -0.38 23.65 -15.89
CA PHE A 291 0.69 23.15 -15.04
C PHE A 291 1.91 24.08 -15.06
N ILE A 292 2.35 24.53 -16.24
CA ILE A 292 3.46 25.49 -16.38
C ILE A 292 3.15 26.84 -15.74
N ASP A 293 1.89 27.26 -15.79
CA ASP A 293 1.42 28.52 -15.19
C ASP A 293 1.46 28.47 -13.65
N ARG A 294 1.54 27.29 -13.03
CA ARG A 294 1.71 27.18 -11.57
C ARG A 294 3.16 27.47 -11.17
N THR A 295 3.32 28.24 -10.11
CA THR A 295 4.62 28.60 -9.54
C THR A 295 5.20 27.51 -8.63
N ASP A 296 4.39 26.53 -8.22
CA ASP A 296 4.79 25.49 -7.26
C ASP A 296 5.55 24.30 -7.87
N GLY A 297 5.57 24.18 -9.21
CA GLY A 297 6.35 23.19 -9.98
C GLY A 297 6.03 21.72 -9.65
N ALA A 298 4.94 21.44 -8.92
CA ALA A 298 4.64 20.12 -8.40
C ALA A 298 3.45 19.52 -9.14
N ALA A 299 3.66 18.42 -9.87
CA ALA A 299 2.52 17.69 -10.43
C ALA A 299 1.68 17.15 -9.26
N PRO A 300 0.41 17.56 -9.11
CA PRO A 300 -0.41 17.03 -8.04
C PRO A 300 -0.65 15.55 -8.29
N TYR A 301 -0.39 14.72 -7.29
CA TYR A 301 -0.86 13.34 -7.32
C TYR A 301 -2.39 13.36 -7.31
N GLY A 302 -2.98 12.65 -8.25
CA GLY A 302 -4.42 12.47 -8.33
C GLY A 302 -4.86 11.22 -7.59
N TRP A 303 -6.16 11.17 -7.27
CA TRP A 303 -6.82 9.98 -6.72
C TRP A 303 -6.49 8.68 -7.50
N PRO A 304 -6.42 8.66 -8.85
CA PRO A 304 -6.05 7.44 -9.56
C PRO A 304 -4.61 6.97 -9.31
N ASP A 305 -3.67 7.87 -9.05
CA ASP A 305 -2.27 7.52 -8.82
C ASP A 305 -2.12 6.81 -7.46
N GLU A 306 -2.84 7.31 -6.46
CA GLU A 306 -2.95 6.73 -5.13
C GLU A 306 -3.68 5.38 -5.17
N MET A 307 -4.76 5.28 -5.97
CA MET A 307 -5.49 4.02 -6.12
C MET A 307 -4.63 2.94 -6.77
N ILE A 308 -3.86 3.30 -7.81
CA ILE A 308 -2.92 2.38 -8.47
C ILE A 308 -1.82 1.93 -7.50
N ALA A 309 -1.31 2.82 -6.66
CA ALA A 309 -0.35 2.43 -5.62
C ALA A 309 -0.95 1.37 -4.67
N GLY A 310 -2.21 1.56 -4.23
CA GLY A 310 -2.94 0.56 -3.45
C GLY A 310 -3.13 -0.78 -4.17
N ILE A 311 -3.48 -0.75 -5.46
CA ILE A 311 -3.60 -1.95 -6.31
C ILE A 311 -2.26 -2.69 -6.34
N LEU A 312 -1.17 -1.99 -6.69
CA LEU A 312 0.15 -2.58 -6.84
C LEU A 312 0.71 -3.15 -5.54
N ALA A 313 0.61 -2.41 -4.43
CA ALA A 313 1.07 -2.87 -3.13
C ALA A 313 0.33 -4.12 -2.67
N THR A 314 -0.97 -4.18 -2.91
CA THR A 314 -1.75 -5.35 -2.50
C THR A 314 -1.57 -6.54 -3.45
N THR A 315 -1.33 -6.28 -4.74
CA THR A 315 -0.85 -7.32 -5.66
C THR A 315 0.52 -7.86 -5.23
N VAL A 316 1.44 -7.00 -4.74
CA VAL A 316 2.71 -7.46 -4.17
C VAL A 316 2.49 -8.31 -2.94
N LEU A 317 1.64 -7.89 -2.00
CA LEU A 317 1.30 -8.67 -0.81
C LEU A 317 0.89 -10.10 -1.19
N VAL A 318 -0.10 -10.22 -2.09
CA VAL A 318 -0.63 -11.52 -2.52
C VAL A 318 0.40 -12.33 -3.31
N THR A 319 1.16 -11.70 -4.20
CA THR A 319 2.14 -12.36 -5.05
C THR A 319 3.36 -12.83 -4.26
N SER A 320 3.87 -11.99 -3.36
CA SER A 320 5.03 -12.33 -2.52
C SER A 320 4.71 -13.52 -1.64
N TYR A 321 3.52 -13.58 -1.04
CA TYR A 321 3.06 -14.74 -0.27
C TYR A 321 3.12 -16.05 -1.06
N GLN A 322 2.84 -16.02 -2.36
CA GLN A 322 2.90 -17.20 -3.24
C GLN A 322 4.33 -17.69 -3.51
N VAL A 323 5.34 -16.94 -3.08
CA VAL A 323 6.75 -17.27 -3.18
C VAL A 323 7.35 -17.51 -1.81
N THR A 324 7.12 -16.60 -0.87
CA THR A 324 7.68 -16.64 0.48
C THR A 324 7.08 -17.78 1.29
N ASN A 325 5.77 -18.04 1.20
CA ASN A 325 5.17 -19.19 1.87
C ASN A 325 5.79 -20.52 1.42
N PRO A 326 5.72 -20.92 0.14
CA PRO A 326 6.37 -22.15 -0.31
C PRO A 326 7.89 -22.17 -0.19
N GLY A 327 8.56 -21.01 -0.25
CA GLY A 327 10.01 -20.92 -0.15
C GLY A 327 10.55 -21.02 1.28
N LEU A 328 9.78 -20.53 2.27
CA LEU A 328 10.21 -20.40 3.66
C LEU A 328 9.44 -21.28 4.64
N VAL A 329 8.41 -22.00 4.19
CA VAL A 329 7.70 -23.01 4.98
C VAL A 329 8.69 -24.06 5.53
N GLY A 330 8.52 -24.41 6.81
CA GLY A 330 9.42 -25.32 7.52
C GLY A 330 10.81 -24.74 7.87
N THR A 331 11.06 -23.44 7.65
CA THR A 331 12.29 -22.76 8.09
C THR A 331 12.05 -21.95 9.38
N PRO A 332 13.11 -21.54 10.12
CA PRO A 332 12.96 -20.66 11.28
C PRO A 332 12.30 -19.30 10.97
N ILE A 333 12.35 -18.88 9.70
CA ILE A 333 11.76 -17.61 9.24
C ILE A 333 10.30 -17.81 8.81
N GLY A 334 9.79 -19.05 8.72
CA GLY A 334 8.43 -19.35 8.27
C GLY A 334 7.33 -18.64 9.08
N GLY A 335 7.53 -18.48 10.39
CA GLY A 335 6.58 -17.72 11.24
C GLY A 335 6.48 -16.23 10.90
N TRP A 336 7.42 -15.69 10.12
CA TRP A 336 7.52 -14.27 9.77
C TRP A 336 7.07 -13.95 8.34
N ILE A 337 6.64 -14.95 7.56
CA ILE A 337 6.23 -14.79 6.15
C ILE A 337 5.24 -13.61 5.99
N ASN A 338 4.16 -13.61 6.78
CA ASN A 338 3.12 -12.58 6.67
C ASN A 338 3.65 -11.17 6.96
N MET A 339 4.60 -11.04 7.89
CA MET A 339 5.25 -9.77 8.22
C MET A 339 6.17 -9.30 7.09
N ILE A 340 6.92 -10.22 6.48
CA ILE A 340 7.83 -9.93 5.36
C ILE A 340 7.02 -9.40 4.17
N ASP A 341 5.98 -10.11 3.77
CA ASP A 341 5.14 -9.73 2.62
C ASP A 341 4.42 -8.40 2.85
N ALA A 342 3.90 -8.20 4.07
CA ALA A 342 3.30 -6.94 4.48
C ALA A 342 4.32 -5.78 4.46
N GLY A 343 5.55 -6.02 4.93
CA GLY A 343 6.65 -5.07 4.86
C GLY A 343 7.00 -4.67 3.42
N LEU A 344 7.04 -5.63 2.48
CA LEU A 344 7.27 -5.37 1.06
C LEU A 344 6.15 -4.51 0.45
N ALA A 345 4.89 -4.80 0.77
CA ALA A 345 3.75 -4.00 0.34
C ALA A 345 3.80 -2.58 0.93
N GLY A 346 4.15 -2.44 2.22
CA GLY A 346 4.28 -1.14 2.88
C GLY A 346 5.43 -0.29 2.34
N LEU A 347 6.56 -0.91 2.01
CA LEU A 347 7.68 -0.24 1.34
C LEU A 347 7.26 0.28 -0.05
N LEU A 348 6.46 -0.49 -0.80
CA LEU A 348 5.98 -0.06 -2.10
C LEU A 348 5.03 1.15 -2.02
N ILE A 349 4.09 1.17 -1.07
CA ILE A 349 3.25 2.36 -0.81
C ILE A 349 4.12 3.57 -0.48
N THR A 350 5.11 3.38 0.40
CA THR A 350 6.05 4.43 0.80
C THR A 350 6.76 5.04 -0.40
N ALA A 351 7.32 4.20 -1.27
CA ALA A 351 8.06 4.62 -2.45
C ALA A 351 7.19 5.28 -3.52
N THR A 352 5.92 4.89 -3.64
CA THR A 352 5.01 5.37 -4.71
C THR A 352 4.25 6.63 -4.35
N CYS A 353 3.71 6.73 -3.14
CA CYS A 353 2.86 7.84 -2.70
C CYS A 353 3.16 8.35 -1.29
N GLY A 354 3.67 7.51 -0.38
CA GLY A 354 3.96 7.90 1.01
C GLY A 354 4.84 9.13 1.11
N VAL A 355 6.01 9.14 0.47
CA VAL A 355 6.92 10.30 0.47
C VAL A 355 6.30 11.53 -0.20
N SER A 356 5.47 11.33 -1.22
CA SER A 356 4.88 12.44 -1.96
C SER A 356 3.80 13.17 -1.16
N TRP A 357 3.03 12.46 -0.32
CA TRP A 357 2.09 13.10 0.60
C TRP A 357 2.79 14.01 1.60
N TRP A 358 3.94 13.58 2.12
CA TRP A 358 4.77 14.39 3.02
C TRP A 358 5.32 15.63 2.31
N ARG A 359 5.84 15.50 1.09
CA ARG A 359 6.29 16.65 0.28
C ARG A 359 5.15 17.61 -0.06
N GLN A 360 3.98 17.09 -0.41
CA GLN A 360 2.79 17.90 -0.71
C GLN A 360 2.31 18.68 0.52
N ALA A 361 2.33 18.07 1.70
CA ALA A 361 1.96 18.72 2.95
C ALA A 361 2.85 19.94 3.25
N HIS A 362 4.16 19.88 2.94
CA HIS A 362 5.08 21.02 3.09
C HIS A 362 4.77 22.16 2.13
N ARG A 363 4.36 21.84 0.90
CA ARG A 363 4.07 22.83 -0.15
C ARG A 363 2.69 23.46 0.03
N HIS A 364 1.71 22.72 0.54
CA HIS A 364 0.31 23.15 0.63
C HIS A 364 -0.32 22.85 2.00
N PRO A 365 0.04 23.62 3.04
CA PRO A 365 -0.44 23.37 4.40
C PRO A 365 -1.96 23.55 4.60
N VAL A 366 -2.67 24.25 3.71
CA VAL A 366 -4.07 24.71 3.91
C VAL A 366 -5.14 23.86 3.20
N MET A 367 -4.79 22.76 2.52
CA MET A 367 -5.76 21.99 1.71
C MET A 367 -6.49 20.90 2.51
N GLY A 368 -7.39 21.27 3.41
CA GLY A 368 -8.13 20.33 4.26
C GLY A 368 -8.99 19.29 3.50
N TRP A 369 -9.67 19.68 2.42
CA TRP A 369 -10.53 18.79 1.62
C TRP A 369 -9.76 17.69 0.85
N ARG A 370 -8.44 17.83 0.70
CA ARG A 370 -7.64 16.84 -0.04
C ARG A 370 -7.25 15.62 0.79
N ARG A 371 -7.48 15.62 2.11
CA ARG A 371 -7.14 14.49 3.00
C ARG A 371 -7.96 13.24 2.75
N GLN A 372 -9.19 13.39 2.26
CA GLN A 372 -10.07 12.26 1.93
C GLN A 372 -9.60 11.45 0.72
N ARG A 373 -8.96 12.13 -0.25
CA ARG A 373 -8.63 11.50 -1.53
C ARG A 373 -7.65 10.32 -1.39
N PRO A 374 -6.51 10.45 -0.70
CA PRO A 374 -5.61 9.32 -0.48
C PRO A 374 -6.30 8.14 0.21
N VAL A 375 -7.12 8.41 1.22
CA VAL A 375 -7.79 7.37 2.00
C VAL A 375 -8.81 6.62 1.17
N LEU A 376 -9.68 7.33 0.44
CA LEU A 376 -10.65 6.71 -0.47
C LEU A 376 -9.97 5.98 -1.62
N ALA A 377 -8.84 6.51 -2.12
CA ALA A 377 -8.06 5.85 -3.16
C ALA A 377 -7.48 4.53 -2.68
N MET A 378 -6.95 4.47 -1.47
CA MET A 378 -6.42 3.23 -0.88
C MET A 378 -7.54 2.23 -0.55
N LEU A 379 -8.66 2.72 -0.02
CA LEU A 379 -9.84 1.91 0.27
C LEU A 379 -10.42 1.25 -1.00
N ALA A 380 -10.38 1.95 -2.14
CA ALA A 380 -10.81 1.41 -3.43
C ALA A 380 -9.72 0.54 -4.11
N GLY A 381 -8.45 0.94 -4.01
CA GLY A 381 -7.34 0.31 -4.72
C GLY A 381 -6.91 -1.02 -4.09
N ALA A 382 -6.86 -1.12 -2.76
CA ALA A 382 -6.46 -2.33 -2.07
C ALA A 382 -7.32 -3.57 -2.42
N PRO A 383 -8.68 -3.53 -2.37
CA PRO A 383 -9.48 -4.71 -2.70
C PRO A 383 -9.36 -5.09 -4.18
N ILE A 384 -9.25 -4.10 -5.08
CA ILE A 384 -8.96 -4.38 -6.50
C ILE A 384 -7.63 -5.13 -6.63
N GLY A 385 -6.58 -4.67 -5.93
CA GLY A 385 -5.27 -5.33 -5.93
C GLY A 385 -5.27 -6.75 -5.37
N MET A 386 -6.14 -7.04 -4.38
CA MET A 386 -6.38 -8.40 -3.90
C MET A 386 -7.05 -9.26 -4.97
N LEU A 387 -8.10 -8.72 -5.61
CA LEU A 387 -8.85 -9.42 -6.65
C LEU A 387 -8.02 -9.65 -7.91
N THR A 388 -7.07 -8.78 -8.27
CA THR A 388 -6.18 -8.97 -9.42
C THR A 388 -5.08 -10.01 -9.20
N GLY A 389 -4.94 -10.58 -8.00
CA GLY A 389 -3.98 -11.65 -7.73
C GLY A 389 -4.32 -12.90 -8.53
N VAL A 390 -3.69 -13.05 -9.70
CA VAL A 390 -3.99 -14.12 -10.66
C VAL A 390 -3.72 -15.52 -10.08
N SER A 391 -2.87 -15.62 -9.06
CA SER A 391 -2.54 -16.82 -8.27
C SER A 391 -3.69 -17.47 -7.48
N GLN A 392 -4.91 -16.98 -7.63
CA GLN A 392 -6.10 -17.41 -6.92
C GLN A 392 -7.08 -18.19 -7.80
N THR A 393 -6.55 -18.86 -8.81
CA THR A 393 -7.30 -19.71 -9.73
C THR A 393 -7.19 -21.15 -9.24
N GLY A 394 -8.33 -21.82 -9.02
CA GLY A 394 -8.41 -23.25 -8.71
C GLY A 394 -8.88 -23.60 -7.30
N ALA A 395 -8.83 -24.90 -6.97
CA ALA A 395 -9.34 -25.49 -5.73
C ALA A 395 -8.68 -24.93 -4.43
N ASN A 396 -7.54 -24.27 -4.56
CA ASN A 396 -6.89 -23.55 -3.45
C ASN A 396 -7.65 -22.27 -3.03
N GLY A 397 -8.69 -21.86 -3.77
CA GLY A 397 -9.53 -20.69 -3.48
C GLY A 397 -10.29 -20.77 -2.15
N ALA A 398 -10.44 -21.95 -1.56
CA ALA A 398 -11.02 -22.11 -0.23
C ALA A 398 -9.99 -21.97 0.92
N ALA A 399 -8.68 -22.06 0.64
CA ALA A 399 -7.63 -22.23 1.66
C ALA A 399 -6.54 -21.13 1.69
N GLY A 400 -6.58 -20.16 0.77
CA GLY A 400 -5.59 -19.08 0.74
C GLY A 400 -5.77 -18.06 1.87
N SER A 401 -4.79 -17.95 2.78
CA SER A 401 -4.82 -17.07 3.98
C SER A 401 -5.07 -15.57 3.70
N TYR A 402 -4.91 -15.12 2.45
CA TYR A 402 -4.99 -13.70 2.08
C TYR A 402 -6.27 -13.29 1.35
N ILE A 403 -7.12 -14.22 0.92
CA ILE A 403 -8.30 -13.91 0.09
C ILE A 403 -9.49 -14.68 0.63
N ASN A 404 -10.07 -14.09 1.66
CA ASN A 404 -11.40 -14.43 2.14
C ASN A 404 -12.22 -13.12 2.12
N TRP A 405 -13.54 -13.23 2.27
CA TRP A 405 -14.39 -12.03 2.30
C TRP A 405 -13.95 -11.04 3.38
N TRP A 406 -13.35 -11.51 4.47
CA TRP A 406 -12.81 -10.66 5.52
C TRP A 406 -11.53 -9.94 5.11
N SER A 407 -10.67 -10.48 4.25
CA SER A 407 -9.44 -9.81 3.82
C SER A 407 -9.76 -8.65 2.87
N LEU A 408 -10.79 -8.80 2.03
CA LEU A 408 -11.36 -7.73 1.20
C LEU A 408 -11.97 -6.59 2.01
N LEU A 409 -12.21 -6.79 3.30
CA LEU A 409 -12.69 -5.77 4.23
C LEU A 409 -11.54 -5.23 5.11
N THR A 410 -10.87 -6.11 5.85
CA THR A 410 -9.88 -5.77 6.87
C THR A 410 -8.60 -5.14 6.31
N VAL A 411 -8.06 -5.64 5.19
CA VAL A 411 -6.85 -5.05 4.58
C VAL A 411 -7.11 -3.65 4.04
N PRO A 412 -8.15 -3.40 3.21
CA PRO A 412 -8.45 -2.05 2.75
C PRO A 412 -8.70 -1.06 3.89
N LEU A 413 -9.42 -1.48 4.93
CA LEU A 413 -9.65 -0.65 6.12
C LEU A 413 -8.35 -0.34 6.85
N ALA A 414 -7.49 -1.32 7.09
CA ALA A 414 -6.21 -1.10 7.78
C ALA A 414 -5.29 -0.16 6.98
N VAL A 415 -5.17 -0.35 5.66
CA VAL A 415 -4.35 0.49 4.78
C VAL A 415 -4.92 1.91 4.66
N ALA A 416 -6.24 2.06 4.56
CA ALA A 416 -6.91 3.35 4.59
C ALA A 416 -6.66 4.09 5.92
N SER A 417 -6.68 3.36 7.05
CA SER A 417 -6.34 3.88 8.38
C SER A 417 -4.91 4.40 8.43
N ALA A 418 -3.94 3.59 8.00
CA ALA A 418 -2.53 4.00 7.87
C ALA A 418 -2.36 5.22 6.97
N THR A 419 -3.13 5.32 5.90
CA THR A 419 -3.12 6.49 5.01
C THR A 419 -3.61 7.74 5.73
N ALA A 420 -4.71 7.64 6.49
CA ALA A 420 -5.23 8.75 7.27
C ALA A 420 -4.23 9.23 8.34
N ILE A 421 -3.56 8.29 9.02
CA ILE A 421 -2.50 8.56 9.99
C ILE A 421 -1.32 9.26 9.31
N SER A 422 -0.81 8.69 8.21
CA SER A 422 0.34 9.23 7.46
C SER A 422 0.10 10.66 6.97
N VAL A 423 -1.05 10.92 6.35
CA VAL A 423 -1.42 12.25 5.86
C VAL A 423 -1.54 13.25 7.01
N SER A 424 -2.10 12.83 8.16
CA SER A 424 -2.21 13.67 9.34
C SER A 424 -0.84 14.02 9.94
N LEU A 425 0.06 13.03 10.05
CA LEU A 425 1.44 13.23 10.49
C LEU A 425 2.22 14.15 9.53
N ALA A 426 2.08 13.93 8.22
CA ALA A 426 2.69 14.75 7.18
C ALA A 426 2.32 16.24 7.30
N HIS A 427 1.03 16.53 7.52
CA HIS A 427 0.55 17.90 7.70
C HIS A 427 1.12 18.55 8.97
N ARG A 428 1.25 17.80 10.06
CA ARG A 428 1.83 18.35 11.28
C ARG A 428 3.33 18.61 11.11
N TRP A 429 4.04 17.67 10.51
CA TRP A 429 5.48 17.78 10.26
C TRP A 429 5.84 18.95 9.35
N ALA A 430 5.01 19.23 8.34
CA ALA A 430 5.19 20.36 7.42
C ALA A 430 5.35 21.73 8.10
N GLY A 431 4.88 21.89 9.35
CA GLY A 431 5.06 23.11 10.14
C GLY A 431 6.49 23.34 10.64
N ASP A 432 7.35 22.31 10.67
CA ASP A 432 8.72 22.35 11.18
C ASP A 432 9.74 22.35 10.02
N ARG A 433 9.97 23.53 9.43
CA ARG A 433 10.83 23.72 8.24
C ARG A 433 12.29 23.29 8.43
N ARG A 434 12.75 23.08 9.67
CA ARG A 434 14.17 22.77 9.98
C ARG A 434 14.52 21.28 9.84
N ARG A 435 13.55 20.39 9.63
CA ARG A 435 13.74 18.92 9.67
C ARG A 435 13.23 18.20 8.42
N ALA A 436 13.46 18.75 7.23
CA ALA A 436 13.06 18.11 5.98
C ALA A 436 14.00 16.94 5.57
N GLU A 437 14.32 16.03 6.49
CA GLU A 437 15.07 14.82 6.16
C GLU A 437 14.15 13.82 5.47
N LEU A 438 14.51 13.45 4.24
CA LEU A 438 13.75 12.49 3.41
C LEU A 438 13.63 11.10 4.05
N LEU A 439 14.55 10.74 4.96
CA LEU A 439 14.59 9.43 5.59
C LEU A 439 13.42 9.20 6.57
N THR A 440 13.02 10.24 7.32
CA THR A 440 11.95 10.12 8.33
C THR A 440 10.60 9.73 7.70
N PRO A 441 10.09 10.41 6.64
CA PRO A 441 8.90 9.97 5.93
C PRO A 441 8.99 8.55 5.38
N VAL A 442 10.16 8.11 4.92
CA VAL A 442 10.36 6.75 4.39
C VAL A 442 10.19 5.71 5.50
N LEU A 443 10.89 5.89 6.62
CA LEU A 443 10.82 4.96 7.75
C LEU A 443 9.42 4.89 8.35
N VAL A 444 8.80 6.06 8.62
CA VAL A 444 7.46 6.14 9.22
C VAL A 444 6.42 5.47 8.34
N ASN A 445 6.40 5.76 7.03
CA ASN A 445 5.44 5.13 6.13
C ASN A 445 5.69 3.63 5.97
N THR A 446 6.96 3.19 5.88
CA THR A 446 7.26 1.76 5.68
C THR A 446 6.77 0.93 6.86
N VAL A 447 7.05 1.36 8.08
CA VAL A 447 6.58 0.69 9.30
C VAL A 447 5.05 0.74 9.40
N LEU A 448 4.46 1.92 9.20
CA LEU A 448 3.02 2.12 9.34
C LEU A 448 2.21 1.28 8.34
N PHE A 449 2.60 1.29 7.06
CA PHE A 449 1.92 0.49 6.05
C PHE A 449 2.24 -1.00 6.15
N GLY A 450 3.47 -1.37 6.53
CA GLY A 450 3.83 -2.76 6.78
C GLY A 450 2.97 -3.36 7.89
N LEU A 451 2.81 -2.66 9.01
CA LEU A 451 1.94 -3.08 10.10
C LEU A 451 0.47 -3.09 9.72
N ALA A 452 0.00 -2.12 8.92
CA ALA A 452 -1.38 -2.10 8.45
C ALA A 452 -1.71 -3.30 7.56
N TYR A 453 -0.82 -3.66 6.63
CA TYR A 453 -0.99 -4.86 5.82
C TYR A 453 -0.96 -6.12 6.67
N TRP A 454 -0.05 -6.21 7.65
CA TRP A 454 0.05 -7.37 8.53
C TRP A 454 -1.17 -7.52 9.45
N LEU A 455 -1.63 -6.43 10.06
CA LEU A 455 -2.85 -6.37 10.87
C LEU A 455 -4.08 -6.73 10.04
N GLY A 456 -4.20 -6.19 8.82
CA GLY A 456 -5.31 -6.49 7.93
C GLY A 456 -5.34 -7.97 7.51
N SER A 457 -4.22 -8.52 7.03
CA SER A 457 -4.18 -9.91 6.59
C SER A 457 -4.34 -10.88 7.78
N GLY A 458 -3.65 -10.61 8.88
CA GLY A 458 -3.76 -11.38 10.11
C GLY A 458 -5.15 -11.32 10.74
N GLY A 459 -5.77 -10.15 10.74
CA GLY A 459 -7.15 -9.97 11.17
C GLY A 459 -8.12 -10.77 10.31
N SER A 460 -7.92 -10.83 8.99
CA SER A 460 -8.76 -11.66 8.13
C SER A 460 -8.71 -13.15 8.47
N ILE A 461 -7.53 -13.69 8.77
CA ILE A 461 -7.33 -15.08 9.19
C ILE A 461 -8.08 -15.32 10.51
N THR A 462 -7.93 -14.40 11.45
CA THR A 462 -8.60 -14.42 12.74
C THR A 462 -10.13 -14.44 12.60
N PHE A 463 -10.69 -13.61 11.72
CA PHE A 463 -12.13 -13.58 11.48
C PHE A 463 -12.66 -14.89 10.87
N VAL A 464 -11.88 -15.52 9.98
CA VAL A 464 -12.24 -16.82 9.40
C VAL A 464 -12.24 -17.90 10.48
N GLN A 465 -11.22 -17.94 11.33
CA GLN A 465 -11.05 -19.00 12.32
C GLN A 465 -12.00 -18.85 13.52
N HIS A 466 -12.26 -17.62 13.96
CA HIS A 466 -12.90 -17.36 15.25
C HIS A 466 -14.14 -16.45 15.17
N GLY A 467 -14.46 -15.94 13.98
CA GLY A 467 -15.54 -14.98 13.76
C GLY A 467 -15.18 -13.54 14.14
N PRO A 468 -15.96 -12.55 13.66
CA PRO A 468 -15.69 -11.13 13.90
C PRO A 468 -15.80 -10.71 15.37
N GLY A 469 -16.66 -11.38 16.15
CA GLY A 469 -16.88 -11.07 17.57
C GLY A 469 -15.67 -11.30 18.48
N LYS A 470 -14.73 -12.18 18.06
CA LYS A 470 -13.53 -12.53 18.83
C LYS A 470 -12.27 -11.77 18.37
N PHE A 471 -12.35 -10.96 17.32
CA PHE A 471 -11.17 -10.30 16.74
C PHE A 471 -10.39 -9.46 17.75
N LEU A 472 -11.11 -8.66 18.53
CA LEU A 472 -10.50 -7.77 19.51
C LEU A 472 -9.75 -8.55 20.59
N LEU A 473 -10.32 -9.66 21.06
CA LEU A 473 -9.67 -10.58 21.99
C LEU A 473 -8.40 -11.18 21.37
N ILE A 474 -8.44 -11.61 20.11
CA ILE A 474 -7.30 -12.28 19.46
C ILE A 474 -6.23 -11.29 19.01
N ALA A 475 -6.59 -10.04 18.71
CA ALA A 475 -5.64 -8.97 18.42
C ALA A 475 -4.65 -8.72 19.57
N THR A 476 -4.98 -9.17 20.78
CA THR A 476 -4.14 -9.04 21.98
C THR A 476 -3.09 -10.14 22.07
N THR A 477 -3.38 -11.35 21.60
CA THR A 477 -2.48 -12.52 21.67
C THR A 477 -1.76 -12.81 20.36
N ALA A 478 -2.15 -12.13 19.28
CA ALA A 478 -1.60 -12.37 17.96
C ALA A 478 -0.11 -11.99 17.87
N PRO A 479 0.67 -12.64 16.98
CA PRO A 479 2.10 -12.38 16.81
C PRO A 479 2.47 -10.92 16.46
N TRP A 480 1.53 -10.14 15.94
CA TRP A 480 1.73 -8.72 15.63
C TRP A 480 1.62 -7.78 16.83
N ALA A 481 1.07 -8.23 17.96
CA ALA A 481 0.79 -7.36 19.11
C ALA A 481 2.04 -6.63 19.64
N PRO A 482 3.20 -7.29 19.85
CA PRO A 482 4.43 -6.60 20.28
C PRO A 482 4.89 -5.53 19.30
N PHE A 483 4.74 -5.76 17.99
CA PHE A 483 5.15 -4.82 16.96
C PHE A 483 4.23 -3.61 16.87
N LEU A 484 2.91 -3.82 17.02
CA LEU A 484 1.96 -2.72 17.13
C LEU A 484 2.22 -1.86 18.36
N ALA A 485 2.49 -2.48 19.51
CA ALA A 485 2.83 -1.77 20.73
C ALA A 485 4.12 -0.94 20.56
N ALA A 486 5.17 -1.54 19.99
CA ALA A 486 6.43 -0.86 19.72
C ALA A 486 6.26 0.31 18.72
N ALA A 487 5.48 0.12 17.66
CA ALA A 487 5.23 1.16 16.66
C ALA A 487 4.37 2.29 17.21
N LEU A 488 3.38 2.00 18.07
CA LEU A 488 2.61 3.02 18.77
C LEU A 488 3.51 3.84 19.70
N ALA A 489 4.37 3.17 20.48
CA ALA A 489 5.34 3.83 21.35
C ALA A 489 6.30 4.73 20.55
N ALA A 490 6.88 4.21 19.46
CA ALA A 490 7.74 4.99 18.57
C ALA A 490 7.00 6.17 17.92
N GLY A 491 5.76 5.97 17.46
CA GLY A 491 4.92 7.01 16.88
C GLY A 491 4.55 8.11 17.88
N ALA A 492 4.27 7.74 19.13
CA ALA A 492 4.02 8.68 20.23
C ALA A 492 5.27 9.48 20.60
N ILE A 493 6.45 8.84 20.68
CA ILE A 493 7.73 9.53 20.91
C ILE A 493 8.04 10.50 19.76
N PHE A 494 7.78 10.07 18.52
CA PHE A 494 7.93 10.90 17.33
C PHE A 494 6.99 12.11 17.37
N ALA A 495 5.72 11.90 17.72
CA ALA A 495 4.74 12.96 17.86
C ALA A 495 5.06 13.93 19.02
N TRP A 496 5.61 13.43 20.14
CA TRP A 496 6.05 14.25 21.26
C TRP A 496 7.08 15.33 20.85
N ARG A 497 7.93 14.99 19.88
CA ARG A 497 8.97 15.90 19.35
C ARG A 497 8.41 16.98 18.41
N MET A 498 7.16 16.85 17.95
CA MET A 498 6.51 17.89 17.16
C MET A 498 6.04 19.02 18.06
N PRO A 499 6.05 20.29 17.61
CA PRO A 499 5.47 21.39 18.39
C PRO A 499 3.99 21.09 18.65
N HIS A 500 3.45 21.28 19.85
CA HIS A 500 2.01 21.21 20.18
C HIS A 500 1.74 21.75 21.59
N GLN A 501 0.47 22.03 21.91
CA GLN A 501 0.06 22.44 23.25
C GLN A 501 -0.02 21.21 24.17
N ARG A 502 1.03 20.96 24.95
CA ARG A 502 1.17 19.75 25.80
C ARG A 502 0.20 19.70 26.99
N ARG A 503 -0.04 20.85 27.63
CA ARG A 503 -0.84 20.93 28.88
C ARG A 503 -2.26 20.34 28.77
N PRO A 504 -3.11 20.76 27.81
CA PRO A 504 -4.48 20.23 27.72
C PRO A 504 -4.52 18.73 27.42
N LEU A 505 -3.55 18.23 26.65
CA LEU A 505 -3.45 16.82 26.30
C LEU A 505 -3.04 15.95 27.49
N LEU A 506 -2.07 16.41 28.27
CA LEU A 506 -1.66 15.73 29.51
C LEU A 506 -2.81 15.71 30.53
N SER A 507 -3.56 16.81 30.68
CA SER A 507 -4.73 16.81 31.56
C SER A 507 -5.81 15.83 31.11
N SER A 508 -6.01 15.66 29.80
CA SER A 508 -6.93 14.65 29.27
C SER A 508 -6.45 13.24 29.54
N ALA A 509 -5.15 12.98 29.38
CA ALA A 509 -4.56 11.67 29.66
C ALA A 509 -4.73 11.30 31.14
N VAL A 510 -4.41 12.22 32.06
CA VAL A 510 -4.57 11.99 33.51
C VAL A 510 -6.05 11.78 33.88
N ALA A 511 -6.96 12.60 33.35
CA ALA A 511 -8.37 12.50 33.66
C ALA A 511 -9.00 11.19 33.14
N ALA A 512 -8.65 10.76 31.92
CA ALA A 512 -9.08 9.47 31.38
C ALA A 512 -8.51 8.30 32.19
N ALA A 513 -7.21 8.35 32.56
CA ALA A 513 -6.57 7.30 33.33
C ALA A 513 -7.17 7.15 34.73
N ALA A 514 -7.37 8.26 35.45
CA ALA A 514 -8.00 8.26 36.76
C ALA A 514 -9.43 7.69 36.69
N SER A 515 -10.22 8.15 35.71
CA SER A 515 -11.61 7.72 35.51
C SER A 515 -11.72 6.21 35.23
N ALA A 516 -10.95 5.68 34.27
CA ALA A 516 -10.96 4.25 33.95
C ALA A 516 -10.48 3.39 35.15
N THR A 517 -9.45 3.84 35.85
CA THR A 517 -8.92 3.14 37.04
C THR A 517 -9.97 3.09 38.15
N ILE A 518 -10.62 4.21 38.47
CA ILE A 518 -11.65 4.28 39.51
C ILE A 518 -12.83 3.37 39.15
N VAL A 519 -13.37 3.47 37.94
CA VAL A 519 -14.50 2.62 37.50
C VAL A 519 -14.14 1.14 37.59
N ARG A 520 -12.92 0.76 37.17
CA ARG A 520 -12.47 -0.62 37.22
C ARG A 520 -12.26 -1.16 38.64
N LEU A 521 -11.69 -0.35 39.54
CA LEU A 521 -11.45 -0.74 40.94
C LEU A 521 -12.74 -0.81 41.77
N LEU A 522 -13.76 -0.02 41.42
CA LEU A 522 -15.08 -0.09 42.06
C LEU A 522 -15.94 -1.24 41.53
N ALA A 523 -15.61 -1.79 40.36
CA ALA A 523 -16.34 -2.91 39.80
C ALA A 523 -16.03 -4.20 40.60
N PRO A 524 -17.06 -5.00 40.93
CA PRO A 524 -16.82 -6.28 41.57
C PRO A 524 -15.93 -7.15 40.69
N ARG A 525 -15.05 -7.95 41.31
CA ARG A 525 -14.26 -8.96 40.57
C ARG A 525 -15.24 -9.82 39.78
N ALA A 526 -14.94 -10.02 38.49
CA ALA A 526 -15.78 -10.88 37.68
C ALA A 526 -15.71 -12.28 38.28
N VAL A 527 -16.80 -12.72 38.93
CA VAL A 527 -16.92 -14.09 39.45
C VAL A 527 -17.20 -14.98 38.24
N VAL A 528 -16.20 -15.14 37.38
CA VAL A 528 -16.15 -16.24 36.41
C VAL A 528 -15.19 -17.25 37.02
N PRO A 529 -15.67 -18.13 37.92
CA PRO A 529 -14.82 -19.03 38.70
C PRO A 529 -13.99 -19.99 37.83
N GLU A 530 -14.32 -20.12 36.55
CA GLU A 530 -13.69 -21.04 35.60
C GLU A 530 -12.57 -20.41 34.75
N GLU A 531 -12.41 -19.08 34.73
CA GLU A 531 -11.47 -18.41 33.82
C GLU A 531 -10.48 -17.51 34.59
N PRO A 532 -9.32 -18.04 35.01
CA PRO A 532 -8.36 -17.33 35.87
C PRO A 532 -7.75 -16.08 35.21
N ASN A 533 -7.95 -15.85 33.91
CA ASN A 533 -7.44 -14.66 33.20
C ASN A 533 -8.51 -13.61 32.88
N ALA A 534 -9.81 -13.86 33.09
CA ALA A 534 -10.90 -12.93 32.75
C ALA A 534 -10.69 -11.53 33.32
N ASP A 535 -10.28 -11.45 34.59
CA ASP A 535 -10.01 -10.20 35.27
C ASP A 535 -8.83 -9.42 34.67
N ALA A 536 -7.78 -10.13 34.22
CA ALA A 536 -6.61 -9.53 33.58
C ALA A 536 -6.95 -9.00 32.18
N TRP A 537 -7.85 -9.68 31.47
CA TRP A 537 -8.40 -9.19 30.20
C TRP A 537 -9.16 -7.88 30.40
N ILE A 538 -10.05 -7.79 31.39
CA ILE A 538 -10.82 -6.56 31.67
C ILE A 538 -9.87 -5.41 32.02
N ASP A 539 -8.84 -5.65 32.82
CA ASP A 539 -7.82 -4.63 33.16
C ASP A 539 -7.12 -4.11 31.91
N MET A 540 -6.70 -5.03 31.02
CA MET A 540 -6.06 -4.70 29.75
C MET A 540 -6.97 -3.86 28.84
N TRP A 541 -8.25 -4.26 28.69
CA TRP A 541 -9.24 -3.52 27.89
C TRP A 541 -9.55 -2.14 28.47
N SER A 542 -9.61 -2.02 29.79
CA SER A 542 -9.83 -0.75 30.50
C SER A 542 -8.66 0.22 30.26
N ALA A 543 -7.42 -0.28 30.27
CA ALA A 543 -6.24 0.51 29.94
C ALA A 543 -6.25 1.01 28.48
N ALA A 544 -6.61 0.15 27.52
CA ALA A 544 -6.76 0.56 26.14
C ALA A 544 -7.92 1.55 25.93
N ALA A 545 -9.04 1.36 26.63
CA ALA A 545 -10.20 2.25 26.60
C ALA A 545 -9.87 3.67 27.08
N ALA A 546 -9.04 3.80 28.12
CA ALA A 546 -8.57 5.11 28.58
C ALA A 546 -7.79 5.85 27.48
N GLY A 547 -6.88 5.17 26.79
CA GLY A 547 -6.16 5.74 25.64
C GLY A 547 -7.09 6.12 24.50
N LEU A 548 -8.04 5.27 24.14
CA LEU A 548 -8.99 5.52 23.06
C LEU A 548 -9.95 6.68 23.39
N ALA A 549 -10.36 6.80 24.65
CA ALA A 549 -11.16 7.91 25.14
C ALA A 549 -10.46 9.26 24.96
N VAL A 550 -9.14 9.32 25.19
CA VAL A 550 -8.34 10.53 24.90
C VAL A 550 -8.37 10.86 23.41
N VAL A 551 -8.19 9.86 22.54
CA VAL A 551 -8.24 10.06 21.08
C VAL A 551 -9.62 10.60 20.67
N LEU A 552 -10.71 9.98 21.12
CA LEU A 552 -12.07 10.40 20.80
C LEU A 552 -12.38 11.81 21.32
N ALA A 553 -12.06 12.11 22.58
CA ALA A 553 -12.29 13.43 23.18
C ALA A 553 -11.57 14.54 22.41
N VAL A 554 -10.31 14.30 22.02
CA VAL A 554 -9.55 15.29 21.26
C VAL A 554 -10.02 15.36 19.81
N LEU A 555 -10.44 14.27 19.17
CA LEU A 555 -11.01 14.33 17.82
C LEU A 555 -12.33 15.09 17.76
N VAL A 556 -13.18 14.94 18.79
CA VAL A 556 -14.44 15.69 18.93
C VAL A 556 -14.17 17.20 19.11
N LEU A 557 -13.15 17.58 19.89
CA LEU A 557 -12.90 18.98 20.24
C LEU A 557 -11.88 19.71 19.35
N ALA A 558 -10.74 19.07 19.07
CA ALA A 558 -9.59 19.65 18.39
C ALA A 558 -9.53 19.32 16.87
N ARG A 559 -10.38 18.39 16.41
CA ARG A 559 -10.49 17.93 15.01
C ARG A 559 -9.22 17.20 14.51
N ALA A 560 -9.19 16.83 13.23
CA ALA A 560 -8.17 15.95 12.65
C ALA A 560 -6.72 16.52 12.63
N GLU A 561 -6.50 17.81 12.89
CA GLU A 561 -5.18 18.45 12.79
C GLU A 561 -4.24 18.11 13.96
N ASP A 562 -4.79 17.76 15.12
CA ASP A 562 -4.03 17.47 16.33
C ASP A 562 -3.84 15.96 16.58
N PHE A 563 -4.11 15.12 15.57
CA PHE A 563 -4.03 13.66 15.70
C PHE A 563 -2.64 13.16 16.15
N ALA A 564 -1.54 13.80 15.70
CA ALA A 564 -0.22 13.42 16.19
C ALA A 564 -0.13 13.55 17.73
N ALA A 565 -0.68 14.64 18.28
CA ALA A 565 -0.60 14.94 19.69
C ALA A 565 -1.52 14.02 20.53
N THR A 566 -2.59 13.47 19.92
CA THR A 566 -3.44 12.47 20.58
C THR A 566 -2.73 11.13 20.75
N LEU A 567 -1.87 10.71 19.82
CA LEU A 567 -1.09 9.48 19.93
C LEU A 567 -0.21 9.46 21.19
N TYR A 568 0.39 10.60 21.51
CA TYR A 568 1.20 10.73 22.72
C TYR A 568 0.37 10.69 24.00
N ALA A 569 -0.74 11.44 24.02
CA ALA A 569 -1.60 11.51 25.19
C ALA A 569 -2.34 10.19 25.47
N SER A 570 -2.75 9.48 24.42
CA SER A 570 -3.38 8.17 24.53
C SER A 570 -2.39 7.12 25.06
N LEU A 571 -1.14 7.14 24.60
CA LEU A 571 -0.08 6.27 25.13
C LEU A 571 0.09 6.47 26.64
N ILE A 572 0.19 7.73 27.11
CA ILE A 572 0.33 8.03 28.54
C ILE A 572 -0.85 7.49 29.33
N ALA A 573 -2.08 7.74 28.86
CA ALA A 573 -3.28 7.30 29.57
C ALA A 573 -3.30 5.77 29.70
N THR A 574 -3.02 5.04 28.63
CA THR A 574 -2.97 3.58 28.66
C THR A 574 -1.86 3.05 29.55
N VAL A 575 -0.64 3.57 29.45
CA VAL A 575 0.48 3.14 30.31
C VAL A 575 0.20 3.44 31.79
N ALA A 576 -0.41 4.58 32.12
CA ALA A 576 -0.77 4.94 33.49
C ALA A 576 -1.79 3.97 34.10
N VAL A 577 -2.83 3.61 33.34
CA VAL A 577 -3.85 2.63 33.80
C VAL A 577 -3.24 1.23 33.91
N SER A 578 -2.45 0.80 32.93
CA SER A 578 -1.70 -0.45 32.98
C SER A 578 -0.80 -0.53 34.23
N ALA A 579 -0.06 0.54 34.53
CA ALA A 579 0.79 0.61 35.72
C ALA A 579 -0.03 0.55 37.01
N ALA A 580 -1.19 1.22 37.08
CA ALA A 580 -2.07 1.19 38.24
C ALA A 580 -2.58 -0.23 38.53
N PHE A 581 -3.03 -0.96 37.49
CA PHE A 581 -3.46 -2.36 37.64
C PHE A 581 -2.30 -3.30 37.95
N TYR A 582 -1.14 -3.09 37.32
CA TYR A 582 0.08 -3.85 37.63
C TYR A 582 0.45 -3.74 39.11
N LEU A 583 0.50 -2.53 39.65
CA LEU A 583 0.83 -2.28 41.04
C LEU A 583 -0.23 -2.83 42.00
N HIS A 584 -1.52 -2.70 41.64
CA HIS A 584 -2.62 -3.22 42.45
C HIS A 584 -2.54 -4.75 42.60
N ARG A 585 -2.09 -5.47 41.56
CA ARG A 585 -2.07 -6.94 41.51
C ARG A 585 -0.68 -7.57 41.64
N PHE A 586 0.34 -6.77 41.91
CA PHE A 586 1.73 -7.23 41.91
C PHE A 586 1.96 -8.43 42.83
N GLY A 587 1.32 -8.45 44.01
CA GLY A 587 1.41 -9.54 44.98
C GLY A 587 0.59 -10.79 44.65
N GLU A 588 -0.26 -10.76 43.62
CA GLU A 588 -1.15 -11.87 43.26
C GLU A 588 -0.56 -12.80 42.18
N TRP A 589 0.51 -12.38 41.50
CA TRP A 589 1.07 -13.11 40.36
C TRP A 589 2.28 -13.95 40.75
N ALA A 590 2.26 -15.23 40.35
CA ALA A 590 3.41 -16.13 40.48
C ALA A 590 4.64 -15.65 39.67
N PHE A 591 4.40 -14.99 38.52
CA PHE A 591 5.44 -14.50 37.60
C PHE A 591 5.22 -13.01 37.26
N PRO A 592 5.55 -12.08 38.18
CA PRO A 592 5.22 -10.67 38.03
C PRO A 592 5.96 -10.00 36.86
N VAL A 593 7.15 -10.48 36.49
CA VAL A 593 7.92 -9.93 35.37
C VAL A 593 7.29 -10.30 34.02
N ASP A 594 6.92 -11.56 33.83
CA ASP A 594 6.24 -12.01 32.60
C ASP A 594 4.88 -11.31 32.46
N ARG A 595 4.15 -11.16 33.56
CA ARG A 595 2.88 -10.41 33.58
C ARG A 595 3.07 -8.92 33.27
N ALA A 596 4.21 -8.31 33.62
CA ALA A 596 4.49 -6.92 33.26
C ALA A 596 4.49 -6.72 31.73
N VAL A 597 5.07 -7.67 30.99
CA VAL A 597 5.06 -7.64 29.52
C VAL A 597 3.63 -7.69 28.99
N HIS A 598 2.78 -8.58 29.50
CA HIS A 598 1.38 -8.66 29.09
C HIS A 598 0.58 -7.39 29.40
N VAL A 599 0.76 -6.83 30.59
CA VAL A 599 0.03 -5.63 31.07
C VAL A 599 0.49 -4.35 30.36
N VAL A 600 1.69 -4.33 29.78
CA VAL A 600 2.18 -3.19 28.99
C VAL A 600 1.92 -3.39 27.51
N VAL A 601 2.28 -4.54 26.93
CA VAL A 601 2.25 -4.76 25.48
C VAL A 601 0.84 -4.89 24.94
N TYR A 602 -0.03 -5.67 25.59
CA TYR A 602 -1.34 -5.98 25.01
C TYR A 602 -2.30 -4.80 25.01
N PRO A 603 -2.41 -3.96 26.08
CA PRO A 603 -3.22 -2.75 26.01
C PRO A 603 -2.76 -1.80 24.91
N LEU A 604 -1.46 -1.72 24.64
CA LEU A 604 -0.91 -0.89 23.57
C LEU A 604 -1.23 -1.44 22.19
N ALA A 605 -1.21 -2.76 22.00
CA ALA A 605 -1.62 -3.40 20.75
C ALA A 605 -3.13 -3.18 20.47
N VAL A 606 -3.97 -3.32 21.50
CA VAL A 606 -5.40 -3.02 21.43
C VAL A 606 -5.63 -1.55 21.11
N LEU A 607 -4.94 -0.65 21.82
CA LEU A 607 -5.00 0.79 21.57
C LEU A 607 -4.60 1.10 20.13
N ALA A 608 -3.51 0.51 19.61
CA ALA A 608 -3.06 0.72 18.23
C ALA A 608 -4.13 0.27 17.21
N THR A 609 -4.78 -0.88 17.46
CA THR A 609 -5.89 -1.38 16.63
C THR A 609 -7.10 -0.45 16.69
N GLY A 610 -7.47 0.01 17.89
CA GLY A 610 -8.56 0.97 18.09
C GLY A 610 -8.28 2.33 17.44
N ILE A 611 -7.03 2.80 17.50
CA ILE A 611 -6.56 4.01 16.82
C ILE A 611 -6.68 3.85 15.30
N ALA A 612 -6.31 2.68 14.75
CA ALA A 612 -6.47 2.42 13.31
C ALA A 612 -7.96 2.55 12.91
N VAL A 613 -8.87 1.90 13.65
CA VAL A 613 -10.32 2.00 13.39
C VAL A 613 -10.81 3.45 13.46
N VAL A 614 -10.43 4.20 14.51
CA VAL A 614 -10.83 5.60 14.66
C VAL A 614 -10.20 6.50 13.58
N ALA A 615 -8.99 6.16 13.09
CA ALA A 615 -8.31 6.92 12.06
C ALA A 615 -9.09 6.97 10.73
N LEU A 616 -9.93 5.97 10.46
CA LEU A 616 -10.84 5.96 9.30
C LEU A 616 -11.87 7.09 9.32
N LEU A 617 -12.17 7.64 10.50
CA LEU A 617 -13.11 8.74 10.65
C LEU A 617 -12.44 10.10 10.40
N LEU A 618 -11.09 10.19 10.48
CA LEU A 618 -10.35 11.44 10.27
C LEU A 618 -10.67 12.16 8.97
N PRO A 619 -10.84 11.47 7.81
CA PRO A 619 -11.21 12.12 6.57
C PRO A 619 -12.60 12.74 6.61
N LEU A 620 -13.52 12.19 7.41
CA LEU A 620 -14.90 12.69 7.53
C LEU A 620 -15.01 13.89 8.48
N LEU A 621 -14.00 14.12 9.32
CA LEU A 621 -14.00 15.23 10.26
C LEU A 621 -13.75 16.57 9.53
N PRO A 622 -14.54 17.62 9.84
CA PRO A 622 -14.42 18.91 9.18
C PRO A 622 -13.08 19.59 9.50
N THR A 623 -12.27 19.91 8.49
CA THR A 623 -11.10 20.79 8.66
C THR A 623 -11.55 22.20 9.03
N ARG A 624 -10.88 22.86 9.98
CA ARG A 624 -11.37 24.10 10.61
C ARG A 624 -11.79 25.18 9.60
N ALA A 625 -13.09 25.51 9.60
CA ALA A 625 -13.58 26.84 9.24
C ALA A 625 -13.87 27.60 10.54
N ARG A 626 -13.08 28.64 10.81
CA ARG A 626 -13.19 29.65 11.90
C ARG A 626 -13.10 29.16 13.36
N ARG A 627 -12.29 29.90 14.13
CA ARG A 627 -12.25 29.90 15.61
C ARG A 627 -13.65 30.26 16.12
N SER A 628 -14.47 29.29 16.53
CA SER A 628 -15.56 29.61 17.45
C SER A 628 -14.94 29.73 18.84
N THR A 629 -15.09 30.90 19.44
CA THR A 629 -14.72 31.24 20.83
C THR A 629 -15.73 30.67 21.84
N THR A 630 -16.63 29.80 21.41
CA THR A 630 -17.63 29.15 22.25
C THR A 630 -16.92 28.30 23.30
N ARG A 631 -17.28 28.52 24.59
CA ARG A 631 -16.88 27.74 25.78
C ARG A 631 -16.95 26.23 25.50
N ALA A 632 -15.89 25.67 24.92
CA ALA A 632 -15.76 24.25 24.74
C ALA A 632 -15.48 23.64 26.11
N TRP A 633 -16.18 22.57 26.43
CA TRP A 633 -15.89 21.77 27.62
C TRP A 633 -14.40 21.40 27.66
N PRO A 634 -13.75 21.36 28.83
CA PRO A 634 -12.35 20.99 28.91
C PRO A 634 -12.20 19.58 28.30
N PRO A 635 -11.22 19.36 27.41
CA PRO A 635 -11.01 18.04 26.79
C PRO A 635 -10.78 16.92 27.82
N ALA A 636 -10.33 17.28 29.03
CA ALA A 636 -10.21 16.38 30.15
C ALA A 636 -11.55 15.82 30.65
N VAL A 637 -12.61 16.62 30.67
CA VAL A 637 -13.94 16.17 31.13
C VAL A 637 -14.54 15.17 30.14
N LEU A 638 -14.46 15.45 28.84
CA LEU A 638 -14.92 14.50 27.81
C LEU A 638 -14.09 13.22 27.83
N ALA A 639 -12.76 13.31 27.97
CA ALA A 639 -11.89 12.15 28.03
C ALA A 639 -12.21 11.27 29.26
N ALA A 640 -12.43 11.88 30.43
CA ALA A 640 -12.85 11.17 31.63
C ALA A 640 -14.22 10.50 31.46
N GLY A 641 -15.20 11.19 30.89
CA GLY A 641 -16.54 10.66 30.63
C GLY A 641 -16.53 9.47 29.65
N PHE A 642 -15.82 9.60 28.54
CA PHE A 642 -15.64 8.49 27.58
C PHE A 642 -14.91 7.30 28.21
N ALA A 643 -13.84 7.54 28.99
CA ALA A 643 -13.09 6.48 29.65
C ALA A 643 -13.96 5.71 30.66
N ALA A 644 -14.75 6.41 31.47
CA ALA A 644 -15.70 5.80 32.40
C ALA A 644 -16.75 4.96 31.65
N ALA A 645 -17.40 5.55 30.64
CA ALA A 645 -18.47 4.88 29.89
C ALA A 645 -17.97 3.63 29.16
N MET A 646 -16.81 3.70 28.52
CA MET A 646 -16.20 2.55 27.83
C MET A 646 -15.80 1.45 28.82
N THR A 647 -15.19 1.82 29.95
CA THR A 647 -14.77 0.85 30.98
C THR A 647 -15.98 0.15 31.61
N ALA A 648 -17.01 0.91 32.00
CA ALA A 648 -18.25 0.36 32.53
C ALA A 648 -18.96 -0.54 31.51
N GLY A 649 -19.03 -0.11 30.24
CA GLY A 649 -19.58 -0.91 29.16
C GLY A 649 -18.84 -2.24 28.96
N LEU A 650 -17.50 -2.23 29.01
CA LEU A 650 -16.67 -3.45 28.94
C LEU A 650 -16.97 -4.42 30.08
N ILE A 651 -17.10 -3.91 31.31
CA ILE A 651 -17.45 -4.73 32.49
C ILE A 651 -18.84 -5.35 32.31
N HIS A 652 -19.83 -4.57 31.87
CA HIS A 652 -21.18 -5.08 31.64
C HIS A 652 -21.24 -6.12 30.52
N VAL A 653 -20.52 -5.91 29.41
CA VAL A 653 -20.45 -6.88 28.31
C VAL A 653 -19.76 -8.17 28.76
N ALA A 654 -18.66 -8.06 29.52
CA ALA A 654 -17.97 -9.23 30.07
C ALA A 654 -18.86 -10.05 31.01
N ALA A 655 -19.68 -9.38 31.84
CA ALA A 655 -20.64 -10.02 32.72
C ALA A 655 -21.81 -10.67 31.94
N ALA A 656 -22.30 -10.01 30.89
CA ALA A 656 -23.45 -10.49 30.12
C ALA A 656 -23.11 -11.69 29.22
N LEU A 657 -21.90 -11.71 28.63
CA LEU A 657 -21.52 -12.71 27.63
C LEU A 657 -21.11 -14.07 28.21
N HIS A 658 -21.18 -14.31 29.54
CA HIS A 658 -20.69 -15.53 30.21
C HIS A 658 -19.40 -16.02 29.56
N TYR A 659 -18.26 -15.37 29.88
CA TYR A 659 -16.93 -15.50 29.26
C TYR A 659 -16.57 -16.88 28.63
N SER A 660 -17.04 -17.98 29.22
CA SER A 660 -17.13 -19.33 28.61
C SER A 660 -17.55 -19.37 27.12
N ALA A 661 -18.55 -18.63 26.65
CA ALA A 661 -18.96 -18.66 25.24
C ALA A 661 -17.94 -17.96 24.30
N LEU A 662 -17.19 -17.00 24.82
CA LEU A 662 -16.15 -16.27 24.10
C LEU A 662 -14.83 -17.06 24.02
N VAL A 663 -14.50 -17.82 25.07
CA VAL A 663 -13.22 -18.55 25.18
C VAL A 663 -13.32 -20.03 24.79
N TYR A 664 -14.41 -20.74 25.10
CA TYR A 664 -14.48 -22.22 25.04
C TYR A 664 -15.21 -22.84 23.83
N THR A 665 -15.69 -22.05 22.87
CA THR A 665 -16.25 -22.58 21.60
C THR A 665 -15.22 -22.63 20.47
N GLY A 666 -13.94 -22.74 20.81
CA GLY A 666 -12.82 -22.93 19.87
C GLY A 666 -12.29 -24.34 19.98
#